data_AF-A0A935BGC0-F1
#
_entry.id   AF-A0A935BGC0-F1
#
_cell.length_a   1.000
_cell.length_b   1.000
_cell.length_c   1.000
_cell.angle_alpha   90.00
_cell.angle_beta   90.00
_cell.angle_gamma   90.00
#
_symmetry.space_group_name_H-M   'P 1'
#
loop_
_entity.id
_entity.type
_entity.pdbx_description
1 polymer ?
#
loop_
_entity_poly.entity_id
_entity_poly.type
_entity_poly.pdbx_seq_one_letter_code
_entity_poly.pdbx_strand_id
1 'polypeptide(L)'
;MKRTSSSSILLSLLLIYSLIFSSWVQASQIGASVKLDLPLTASELTADVPADPVAPPEGAGPLTPQEELLDAATRNMLAGMSGTRKEIALIVINTVNKSGAKLVGVGSWISGGKYIDPILQGGTSDHDLRLVMDNVDEAQAIGRWRAVRENIASQVRAKFGSKADDVLKTINLYPPEAVLEGIDDAEEALQKLKDLKINPNLGGAQAEGLWGKGSKAFRDSYEATSGRVFWKNGSRVSSGFADLLPLGETQGVYTIGGSANTASQFADKVDDALKKYDAKTVRKNLHRLRDSLKKSRDLARMERADYLDDLIKKFDAYGDDLDGLRKELINPSTRQALDSLVGKAKLDSQLLKKFAESSNPRDLKLLKEMLEEGTGRWARVKNALSEASSHVPWGTLMKGFMAFMVYIQVKQVAGDLKAGDYEKAFQSMLVDAGFMASLPAGLLTLIVSSIIEDAKDAGYALVASYQDCEDLIAGIYEVKGREQVSSDQRAETNVAQLALKYTEKDDILKIVEEHARIASSRDLEGKVTKKVDEEVAKKLIARCGPQIVGKWTNRRAEMIGDAAEMLLAIDKNIQGVDVIRNTNPEPAKLKDGRVDVLATASFSSPGIAEAVMIDKYIAALRALGGDEHLVAVSVQHSYRWSKDGSEVSFDEEDFSPGRPIFNRNNLSRTFTFEGEEPHTAKLTYVLSIDITTVADDVFAAKDYLTRNYAREIPFEISVIGDATPTPTPTPTQPPTATPTASPTAKPTGSATPTKPKPSPTAAAGPTGPTEAELKAR
;
A
#
# COMPACT_ATOMS: atom_id res chain seq x y z
N MET A 1 19.89 51.45 37.18
CA MET A 1 18.68 51.09 37.98
C MET A 1 17.49 51.07 37.03
N LYS A 2 16.47 50.20 37.13
CA LYS A 2 16.19 49.11 38.10
C LYS A 2 16.15 47.73 37.40
N ARG A 3 16.05 46.66 38.19
CA ARG A 3 15.79 45.26 37.78
C ARG A 3 14.33 44.89 38.15
N THR A 4 13.89 43.67 37.83
CA THR A 4 12.58 43.04 38.13
C THR A 4 11.41 43.52 37.24
N SER A 5 10.39 42.69 36.97
CA SER A 5 10.08 41.34 37.47
C SER A 5 9.57 40.37 36.38
N SER A 6 10.17 39.18 36.27
CA SER A 6 9.58 38.02 35.56
C SER A 6 8.90 37.03 36.51
N SER A 7 9.09 37.18 37.82
CA SER A 7 8.71 36.20 38.85
C SER A 7 7.20 36.13 39.12
N SER A 8 6.44 37.16 38.74
CA SER A 8 5.02 37.31 39.10
C SER A 8 4.08 36.35 38.35
N ILE A 9 4.53 35.76 37.23
CA ILE A 9 3.71 34.85 36.43
C ILE A 9 3.77 33.41 36.98
N LEU A 10 4.96 32.93 37.40
CA LEU A 10 5.10 31.58 37.97
C LEU A 10 4.30 31.41 39.28
N LEU A 11 4.26 32.44 40.12
CA LEU A 11 3.60 32.34 41.43
C LEU A 11 2.07 32.17 41.31
N SER A 12 1.46 32.78 40.29
CA SER A 12 0.02 32.68 40.01
C SER A 12 -0.39 31.29 39.51
N LEU A 13 0.47 30.62 38.73
CA LEU A 13 0.21 29.27 38.22
C LEU A 13 0.37 28.19 39.30
N LEU A 14 1.23 28.40 40.30
CA LEU A 14 1.40 27.47 41.43
C LEU A 14 0.16 27.42 42.34
N LEU A 15 -0.53 28.55 42.55
CA LEU A 15 -1.71 28.63 43.43
C LEU A 15 -2.95 27.92 42.88
N ILE A 16 -3.04 27.69 41.57
CA ILE A 16 -4.15 26.96 40.94
C ILE A 16 -3.93 25.43 41.03
N TYR A 17 -2.68 24.99 41.21
CA TYR A 17 -2.30 23.57 41.12
C TYR A 17 -2.56 22.75 42.40
N SER A 18 -2.89 23.39 43.53
CA SER A 18 -3.06 22.72 44.84
C SER A 18 -4.44 22.13 45.11
N LEU A 19 -5.43 22.36 44.23
CA LEU A 19 -6.86 22.11 44.52
C LEU A 19 -7.49 20.89 43.83
N ILE A 20 -6.79 20.19 42.94
CA ILE A 20 -7.42 19.22 41.99
C ILE A 20 -6.81 17.80 42.05
N PHE A 21 -5.74 17.56 42.82
CA PHE A 21 -5.12 16.22 42.92
C PHE A 21 -5.43 15.47 44.22
N SER A 22 -6.35 14.50 44.14
CA SER A 22 -6.44 13.41 45.13
C SER A 22 -7.04 12.14 44.53
N SER A 23 -6.24 11.05 44.47
CA SER A 23 -6.58 9.66 44.04
C SER A 23 -7.02 9.50 42.57
N TRP A 24 -6.73 8.42 41.83
CA TRP A 24 -6.68 6.98 42.15
C TRP A 24 -5.51 6.22 41.46
N VAL A 25 -5.38 4.91 41.76
CA VAL A 25 -4.31 3.97 41.30
C VAL A 25 -4.91 2.55 41.12
N GLN A 26 -4.23 1.63 40.40
CA GLN A 26 -4.55 0.19 40.18
C GLN A 26 -5.77 -0.09 39.28
N ALA A 27 -5.87 -1.19 38.51
CA ALA A 27 -4.99 -2.35 38.21
C ALA A 27 -5.12 -2.71 36.69
N SER A 28 -4.73 -3.85 36.08
CA SER A 28 -4.27 -5.19 36.53
C SER A 28 -3.44 -5.90 35.42
N GLN A 29 -3.38 -7.25 35.39
CA GLN A 29 -2.73 -8.07 34.34
C GLN A 29 -3.63 -9.27 33.95
N ILE A 30 -3.75 -9.59 32.66
CA ILE A 30 -4.05 -10.94 32.12
C ILE A 30 -3.33 -11.05 30.74
N GLY A 31 -2.72 -12.16 30.31
CA GLY A 31 -2.54 -13.46 30.96
C GLY A 31 -3.06 -14.66 30.15
N ALA A 32 -2.63 -14.82 28.89
CA ALA A 32 -3.02 -15.95 28.04
C ALA A 32 -1.81 -16.59 27.35
N SER A 33 -1.82 -17.92 27.22
CA SER A 33 -0.81 -18.70 26.49
C SER A 33 -1.49 -19.73 25.61
N VAL A 34 -0.94 -20.00 24.43
CA VAL A 34 -1.51 -20.94 23.45
C VAL A 34 -0.41 -21.90 23.01
N LYS A 35 -0.65 -23.20 23.17
CA LYS A 35 0.15 -24.26 22.54
C LYS A 35 -0.35 -24.51 21.12
N LEU A 36 0.55 -24.75 20.18
CA LEU A 36 0.26 -25.48 18.95
C LEU A 36 1.21 -26.67 18.86
N ASP A 37 0.65 -27.87 18.72
CA ASP A 37 1.40 -29.09 18.47
C ASP A 37 1.60 -29.30 16.96
N LEU A 38 2.81 -29.75 16.57
CA LEU A 38 3.20 -30.03 15.19
C LEU A 38 3.03 -31.52 14.86
N PRO A 39 2.49 -31.86 13.67
CA PRO A 39 2.78 -33.10 12.98
C PRO A 39 3.80 -32.86 11.86
N LEU A 40 5.05 -33.28 12.08
CA LEU A 40 6.06 -33.37 11.02
C LEU A 40 5.91 -34.70 10.28
N THR A 41 5.84 -34.67 8.94
CA THR A 41 6.11 -35.82 8.08
C THR A 41 7.05 -35.41 6.96
N ALA A 42 8.33 -35.74 7.10
CA ALA A 42 9.32 -35.58 6.03
C ALA A 42 9.37 -36.85 5.18
N SER A 43 9.13 -36.73 3.87
CA SER A 43 9.43 -37.75 2.87
C SER A 43 9.55 -37.10 1.49
N GLU A 44 10.13 -37.83 0.55
CA GLU A 44 10.12 -37.56 -0.90
C GLU A 44 10.71 -36.20 -1.38
N LEU A 45 12.04 -36.11 -1.48
CA LEU A 45 12.68 -35.51 -2.66
C LEU A 45 14.12 -35.99 -2.93
N THR A 46 14.32 -37.31 -3.01
CA THR A 46 15.57 -37.89 -3.54
C THR A 46 15.52 -37.93 -5.06
N ALA A 47 16.08 -36.92 -5.72
CA ALA A 47 16.28 -36.91 -7.17
C ALA A 47 17.69 -37.41 -7.51
N ASP A 48 17.79 -38.62 -8.08
CA ASP A 48 19.05 -39.14 -8.59
C ASP A 48 19.56 -38.31 -9.78
N VAL A 49 20.83 -37.92 -9.73
CA VAL A 49 21.57 -37.40 -10.88
C VAL A 49 22.81 -38.28 -11.06
N PRO A 50 22.93 -39.04 -12.16
CA PRO A 50 24.05 -39.95 -12.37
C PRO A 50 25.35 -39.15 -12.57
N ALA A 51 26.36 -39.47 -11.75
CA ALA A 51 27.68 -38.85 -11.82
C ALA A 51 28.61 -39.67 -12.72
N ASP A 52 28.65 -39.36 -14.02
CA ASP A 52 29.66 -39.91 -14.92
C ASP A 52 31.07 -39.46 -14.48
N PRO A 53 32.04 -40.38 -14.32
CA PRO A 53 33.37 -40.04 -13.84
C PRO A 53 34.21 -39.43 -14.96
N VAL A 54 34.35 -38.09 -14.94
CA VAL A 54 35.33 -37.38 -15.78
C VAL A 54 36.74 -37.87 -15.45
N ALA A 55 37.42 -38.44 -16.44
CA ALA A 55 38.77 -38.97 -16.27
C ALA A 55 39.78 -37.87 -15.88
N PRO A 56 40.77 -38.16 -15.01
CA PRO A 56 41.83 -37.21 -14.69
C PRO A 56 42.71 -36.96 -15.93
N PRO A 57 43.28 -35.74 -16.09
CA PRO A 57 44.17 -35.43 -17.19
C PRO A 57 45.45 -36.27 -17.13
N GLU A 58 45.89 -36.77 -18.29
CA GLU A 58 47.12 -37.57 -18.41
C GLU A 58 48.36 -36.77 -17.98
N GLY A 59 49.27 -37.42 -17.25
CA GLY A 59 50.51 -36.82 -16.76
C GLY A 59 50.59 -36.56 -15.25
N ALA A 60 49.49 -36.75 -14.49
CA ALA A 60 49.55 -36.74 -13.04
C ALA A 60 50.32 -37.96 -12.51
N GLY A 61 51.38 -37.73 -11.72
CA GLY A 61 52.07 -38.78 -10.98
C GLY A 61 51.21 -39.37 -9.85
N PRO A 62 51.68 -40.45 -9.17
CA PRO A 62 50.97 -41.02 -8.03
C PRO A 62 50.77 -39.96 -6.94
N LEU A 63 49.51 -39.80 -6.49
CA LEU A 63 49.15 -38.85 -5.45
C LEU A 63 49.88 -39.17 -4.14
N THR A 64 50.32 -38.15 -3.41
CA THR A 64 50.82 -38.35 -2.05
C THR A 64 49.66 -38.75 -1.12
N PRO A 65 49.92 -39.42 0.02
CA PRO A 65 48.88 -39.78 1.00
C PRO A 65 48.09 -38.58 1.54
N GLN A 66 48.64 -37.36 1.44
CA GLN A 66 47.94 -36.12 1.81
C GLN A 66 47.03 -35.60 0.69
N GLU A 67 47.28 -35.97 -0.56
CA GLU A 67 46.47 -35.64 -1.74
C GLU A 67 45.36 -36.65 -2.02
N GLU A 68 45.53 -37.91 -1.61
CA GLU A 68 44.47 -38.93 -1.65
C GLU A 68 43.27 -38.59 -0.76
N LEU A 69 43.53 -37.88 0.35
CA LEU A 69 42.54 -37.32 1.28
C LEU A 69 41.69 -36.19 0.68
N LEU A 70 41.97 -35.75 -0.55
CA LEU A 70 41.34 -34.59 -1.17
C LEU A 70 40.53 -34.97 -2.40
N ASP A 71 39.50 -34.17 -2.70
CA ASP A 71 38.93 -34.14 -4.05
C ASP A 71 39.76 -33.29 -5.03
N ALA A 72 39.40 -33.35 -6.31
CA ALA A 72 40.10 -32.61 -7.36
C ALA A 72 39.97 -31.08 -7.19
N ALA A 73 38.82 -30.59 -6.75
CA ALA A 73 38.58 -29.16 -6.52
C ALA A 73 39.51 -28.59 -5.44
N THR A 74 39.74 -29.36 -4.36
CA THR A 74 40.60 -28.96 -3.24
C THR A 74 42.08 -29.07 -3.58
N ARG A 75 42.50 -30.08 -4.37
CA ARG A 75 43.85 -30.12 -4.94
C ARG A 75 44.12 -28.90 -5.85
N ASN A 76 43.20 -28.58 -6.75
CA ASN A 76 43.33 -27.42 -7.65
C ASN A 76 43.39 -26.10 -6.86
N MET A 77 42.60 -25.95 -5.79
CA MET A 77 42.69 -24.80 -4.89
C MET A 77 44.08 -24.68 -4.23
N LEU A 78 44.63 -25.78 -3.69
CA LEU A 78 45.95 -25.80 -3.03
C LEU A 78 47.13 -25.64 -4.00
N ALA A 79 46.95 -25.94 -5.29
CA ALA A 79 47.94 -25.69 -6.32
C ALA A 79 48.16 -24.17 -6.53
N GLY A 80 47.08 -23.38 -6.47
CA GLY A 80 47.11 -21.90 -6.53
C GLY A 80 47.50 -21.20 -5.22
N MET A 81 48.13 -21.91 -4.28
CA MET A 81 48.55 -21.40 -2.97
C MET A 81 50.03 -21.67 -2.71
N SER A 82 50.66 -20.78 -1.93
CA SER A 82 52.04 -20.89 -1.45
C SER A 82 52.15 -20.26 -0.06
N GLY A 83 53.32 -20.36 0.58
CA GLY A 83 53.61 -19.69 1.85
C GLY A 83 52.64 -20.05 3.00
N THR A 84 52.43 -19.09 3.89
CA THR A 84 51.58 -19.23 5.08
C THR A 84 50.12 -19.56 4.71
N ARG A 85 49.62 -18.99 3.60
CA ARG A 85 48.29 -19.25 3.03
C ARG A 85 48.05 -20.74 2.77
N LYS A 86 49.00 -21.43 2.14
CA LYS A 86 48.88 -22.88 1.84
C LYS A 86 48.88 -23.72 3.10
N GLU A 87 49.77 -23.40 4.04
CA GLU A 87 49.92 -24.17 5.29
C GLU A 87 48.68 -24.04 6.19
N ILE A 88 48.09 -22.85 6.28
CA ILE A 88 46.82 -22.66 7.01
C ILE A 88 45.67 -23.40 6.31
N ALA A 89 45.58 -23.38 4.99
CA ALA A 89 44.59 -24.18 4.26
C ALA A 89 44.73 -25.68 4.53
N LEU A 90 45.96 -26.21 4.62
CA LEU A 90 46.22 -27.61 4.99
C LEU A 90 45.82 -27.91 6.45
N ILE A 91 46.04 -26.98 7.39
CA ILE A 91 45.62 -27.11 8.79
C ILE A 91 44.09 -27.12 8.91
N VAL A 92 43.39 -26.25 8.16
CA VAL A 92 41.92 -26.22 8.05
C VAL A 92 41.39 -27.56 7.53
N ILE A 93 41.95 -28.05 6.42
CA ILE A 93 41.60 -29.36 5.82
C ILE A 93 41.82 -30.52 6.80
N ASN A 94 42.96 -30.57 7.49
CA ASN A 94 43.25 -31.62 8.48
C ASN A 94 42.29 -31.56 9.67
N THR A 95 41.92 -30.35 10.11
CA THR A 95 40.92 -30.13 11.16
C THR A 95 39.54 -30.64 10.74
N VAL A 96 39.10 -30.33 9.50
CA VAL A 96 37.85 -30.82 8.91
C VAL A 96 37.84 -32.35 8.84
N ASN A 97 38.92 -32.98 8.35
CA ASN A 97 39.02 -34.44 8.27
C ASN A 97 38.87 -35.11 9.65
N LYS A 98 39.58 -34.59 10.66
CA LYS A 98 39.61 -35.15 12.02
C LYS A 98 38.31 -34.93 12.81
N SER A 99 37.67 -33.77 12.67
CA SER A 99 36.55 -33.34 13.52
C SER A 99 35.16 -33.42 12.86
N GLY A 100 35.10 -33.68 11.55
CA GLY A 100 33.87 -33.61 10.77
C GLY A 100 33.20 -32.23 10.81
N ALA A 101 33.96 -31.16 11.13
CA ALA A 101 33.45 -29.79 11.10
C ALA A 101 33.23 -29.31 9.65
N LYS A 102 32.23 -28.46 9.44
CA LYS A 102 32.06 -27.66 8.22
C LYS A 102 32.60 -26.25 8.53
N LEU A 103 33.59 -25.79 7.78
CA LEU A 103 34.22 -24.48 7.97
C LEU A 103 34.02 -23.63 6.71
N VAL A 104 33.72 -22.34 6.88
CA VAL A 104 33.75 -21.35 5.78
C VAL A 104 34.95 -20.45 5.99
N GLY A 105 35.81 -20.30 4.98
CA GLY A 105 36.86 -19.28 4.93
C GLY A 105 36.44 -18.11 4.04
N VAL A 106 36.87 -16.89 4.39
CA VAL A 106 36.67 -15.67 3.58
C VAL A 106 37.93 -14.81 3.53
N GLY A 107 38.03 -13.92 2.54
CA GLY A 107 39.08 -12.90 2.45
C GLY A 107 40.23 -13.23 1.48
N SER A 108 41.30 -12.44 1.54
CA SER A 108 42.43 -12.52 0.59
C SER A 108 43.19 -13.86 0.65
N TRP A 109 43.16 -14.55 1.79
CA TRP A 109 43.75 -15.89 1.91
C TRP A 109 42.95 -16.97 1.15
N ILE A 110 41.67 -16.75 0.87
CA ILE A 110 40.88 -17.60 -0.02
C ILE A 110 41.11 -17.19 -1.48
N SER A 111 40.82 -15.93 -1.83
CA SER A 111 40.84 -15.46 -3.23
C SER A 111 42.26 -15.30 -3.81
N GLY A 112 43.28 -15.10 -2.97
CA GLY A 112 44.64 -14.72 -3.37
C GLY A 112 44.81 -13.24 -3.72
N GLY A 113 43.72 -12.51 -3.97
CA GLY A 113 43.74 -11.10 -4.36
C GLY A 113 44.28 -10.21 -3.24
N LYS A 114 45.38 -9.48 -3.52
CA LYS A 114 46.10 -8.62 -2.57
C LYS A 114 46.46 -9.30 -1.23
N TYR A 115 46.75 -10.61 -1.24
CA TYR A 115 47.29 -11.31 -0.07
C TYR A 115 48.78 -10.95 0.14
N ILE A 116 49.10 -10.39 1.29
CA ILE A 116 50.46 -10.09 1.76
C ILE A 116 50.80 -11.08 2.89
N ASP A 117 51.83 -11.91 2.71
CA ASP A 117 52.10 -13.04 3.62
C ASP A 117 52.65 -12.57 4.99
N PRO A 118 52.02 -12.93 6.12
CA PRO A 118 52.42 -12.42 7.43
C PRO A 118 53.81 -12.88 7.88
N ILE A 119 54.29 -14.04 7.41
CA ILE A 119 55.57 -14.65 7.85
C ILE A 119 56.69 -14.43 6.82
N LEU A 120 56.36 -14.37 5.53
CA LEU A 120 57.34 -14.19 4.45
C LEU A 120 57.52 -12.71 4.04
N GLN A 121 56.54 -11.84 4.30
CA GLN A 121 56.54 -10.44 3.88
C GLN A 121 56.25 -9.46 5.03
N GLY A 122 56.02 -9.93 6.26
CA GLY A 122 55.54 -9.10 7.37
C GLY A 122 54.13 -8.54 7.15
N GLY A 123 53.33 -9.24 6.33
CA GLY A 123 52.02 -8.79 5.86
C GLY A 123 50.91 -8.73 6.90
N THR A 124 49.85 -7.99 6.55
CA THR A 124 48.64 -7.76 7.37
C THR A 124 47.42 -8.44 6.74
N SER A 125 47.54 -9.73 6.43
CA SER A 125 46.47 -10.55 5.86
C SER A 125 45.91 -11.53 6.87
N ASP A 126 44.63 -11.34 7.20
CA ASP A 126 43.90 -12.22 8.10
C ASP A 126 43.39 -13.50 7.42
N HIS A 127 43.21 -14.52 8.23
CA HIS A 127 42.71 -15.84 7.89
C HIS A 127 41.37 -16.04 8.58
N ASP A 128 40.36 -15.31 8.09
CA ASP A 128 39.00 -15.35 8.61
C ASP A 128 38.33 -16.70 8.26
N LEU A 129 37.85 -17.37 9.31
CA LEU A 129 37.15 -18.65 9.31
C LEU A 129 35.88 -18.55 10.15
N ARG A 130 34.82 -19.27 9.78
CA ARG A 130 33.63 -19.49 10.60
C ARG A 130 33.33 -20.97 10.73
N LEU A 131 32.92 -21.39 11.93
CA LEU A 131 32.34 -22.72 12.13
C LEU A 131 30.86 -22.70 11.74
N VAL A 132 30.47 -23.59 10.82
CA VAL A 132 29.07 -23.78 10.40
C VAL A 132 28.47 -24.89 11.24
N MET A 133 27.33 -24.61 11.89
CA MET A 133 26.56 -25.59 12.66
C MET A 133 25.07 -25.30 12.49
N ASP A 134 24.29 -26.36 12.36
CA ASP A 134 22.84 -26.32 12.17
C ASP A 134 22.15 -27.15 13.26
N ASN A 135 20.97 -26.71 13.71
CA ASN A 135 20.11 -27.38 14.70
C ASN A 135 20.86 -27.87 15.97
N VAL A 136 21.63 -26.98 16.61
CA VAL A 136 22.43 -27.24 17.82
C VAL A 136 22.09 -26.26 18.96
N ASP A 137 22.20 -26.72 20.20
CA ASP A 137 22.11 -25.81 21.36
C ASP A 137 23.40 -24.98 21.56
N GLU A 138 23.29 -23.86 22.27
CA GLU A 138 24.40 -22.93 22.52
C GLU A 138 25.60 -23.62 23.22
N ALA A 139 25.36 -24.50 24.19
CA ALA A 139 26.44 -25.14 24.94
C ALA A 139 27.21 -26.14 24.06
N GLN A 140 26.51 -26.92 23.24
CA GLN A 140 27.09 -27.81 22.24
C GLN A 140 27.84 -27.01 21.16
N ALA A 141 27.28 -25.90 20.70
CA ALA A 141 27.88 -25.00 19.72
C ALA A 141 29.21 -24.41 20.23
N ILE A 142 29.22 -23.88 21.45
CA ILE A 142 30.43 -23.34 22.11
C ILE A 142 31.45 -24.46 22.37
N GLY A 143 31.00 -25.63 22.82
CA GLY A 143 31.86 -26.79 23.06
C GLY A 143 32.60 -27.23 21.79
N ARG A 144 31.87 -27.39 20.68
CA ARG A 144 32.45 -27.76 19.38
C ARG A 144 33.35 -26.65 18.82
N TRP A 145 32.95 -25.38 18.95
CA TRP A 145 33.77 -24.23 18.56
C TRP A 145 35.11 -24.18 19.30
N ARG A 146 35.11 -24.34 20.63
CA ARG A 146 36.35 -24.39 21.43
C ARG A 146 37.26 -25.56 21.01
N ALA A 147 36.68 -26.75 20.77
CA ALA A 147 37.44 -27.92 20.32
C ALA A 147 38.07 -27.73 18.93
N VAL A 148 37.35 -27.15 17.97
CA VAL A 148 37.87 -26.82 16.64
C VAL A 148 38.96 -25.74 16.72
N ARG A 149 38.75 -24.69 17.52
CA ARG A 149 39.72 -23.61 17.76
C ARG A 149 41.06 -24.15 18.26
N GLU A 150 41.05 -25.05 19.25
CA GLU A 150 42.29 -25.62 19.81
C GLU A 150 42.94 -26.65 18.89
N ASN A 151 42.18 -27.36 18.06
CA ASN A 151 42.72 -28.26 17.03
C ASN A 151 43.47 -27.49 15.93
N ILE A 152 42.97 -26.31 15.53
CA ILE A 152 43.70 -25.39 14.64
C ILE A 152 44.93 -24.83 15.37
N ALA A 153 44.77 -24.33 16.61
CA ALA A 153 45.86 -23.67 17.34
C ALA A 153 47.03 -24.62 17.65
N SER A 154 46.77 -25.85 18.08
CA SER A 154 47.79 -26.87 18.32
C SER A 154 48.53 -27.30 17.05
N GLN A 155 47.84 -27.40 15.91
CA GLN A 155 48.49 -27.65 14.62
C GLN A 155 49.35 -26.48 14.14
N VAL A 156 48.91 -25.22 14.34
CA VAL A 156 49.74 -24.03 14.05
C VAL A 156 51.00 -24.02 14.92
N ARG A 157 50.88 -24.31 16.23
CA ARG A 157 52.04 -24.45 17.13
C ARG A 157 53.01 -25.54 16.67
N ALA A 158 52.49 -26.72 16.29
CA ALA A 158 53.29 -27.82 15.77
C ALA A 158 53.98 -27.50 14.43
N LYS A 159 53.33 -26.75 13.53
CA LYS A 159 53.86 -26.44 12.19
C LYS A 159 54.86 -25.27 12.17
N PHE A 160 54.61 -24.23 12.96
CA PHE A 160 55.37 -22.96 12.91
C PHE A 160 56.31 -22.73 14.09
N GLY A 161 56.24 -23.55 15.15
CA GLY A 161 57.16 -23.49 16.29
C GLY A 161 57.21 -22.11 16.93
N SER A 162 58.39 -21.50 16.99
CA SER A 162 58.60 -20.16 17.55
C SER A 162 57.89 -19.01 16.81
N LYS A 163 57.44 -19.23 15.56
CA LYS A 163 56.62 -18.26 14.81
C LYS A 163 55.11 -18.46 14.99
N ALA A 164 54.69 -19.45 15.77
CA ALA A 164 53.28 -19.82 15.86
C ALA A 164 52.39 -18.68 16.37
N ASP A 165 52.82 -17.92 17.38
CA ASP A 165 51.99 -16.85 17.96
C ASP A 165 51.73 -15.72 16.95
N ASP A 166 52.67 -15.43 16.05
CA ASP A 166 52.46 -14.45 14.98
C ASP A 166 51.46 -14.96 13.93
N VAL A 167 51.49 -16.27 13.61
CA VAL A 167 50.47 -16.90 12.76
C VAL A 167 49.10 -16.89 13.45
N LEU A 168 49.02 -17.26 14.73
CA LEU A 168 47.77 -17.32 15.51
C LEU A 168 47.08 -15.95 15.59
N LYS A 169 47.83 -14.84 15.68
CA LYS A 169 47.28 -13.48 15.64
C LYS A 169 46.53 -13.17 14.33
N THR A 170 46.89 -13.82 13.23
CA THR A 170 46.20 -13.64 11.94
C THR A 170 44.99 -14.54 11.73
N ILE A 171 44.72 -15.53 12.60
CA ILE A 171 43.61 -16.47 12.40
C ILE A 171 42.43 -16.08 13.29
N ASN A 172 41.28 -15.83 12.67
CA ASN A 172 40.01 -15.61 13.36
C ASN A 172 39.09 -16.80 13.09
N LEU A 173 38.61 -17.48 14.14
CA LEU A 173 37.53 -18.46 14.03
C LEU A 173 36.27 -17.91 14.70
N TYR A 174 35.36 -17.34 13.91
CA TYR A 174 34.08 -16.85 14.39
C TYR A 174 33.17 -18.00 14.87
N PRO A 175 32.36 -17.79 15.92
CA PRO A 175 31.40 -18.77 16.41
C PRO A 175 30.28 -19.04 15.39
N PRO A 176 29.58 -20.18 15.50
CA PRO A 176 28.35 -20.47 14.74
C PRO A 176 27.19 -19.56 15.17
N GLU A 177 26.14 -19.48 14.35
CA GLU A 177 25.00 -18.56 14.56
C GLU A 177 24.33 -18.74 15.93
N ALA A 178 24.14 -19.98 16.37
CA ALA A 178 23.45 -20.35 17.63
C ALA A 178 24.04 -19.72 18.91
N VAL A 179 25.23 -19.12 18.86
CA VAL A 179 25.83 -18.36 19.97
C VAL A 179 25.25 -16.94 20.09
N LEU A 180 24.78 -16.36 18.98
CA LEU A 180 24.31 -14.96 18.88
C LEU A 180 22.87 -14.83 18.35
N GLU A 181 22.20 -15.96 18.13
CA GLU A 181 20.80 -16.01 17.75
C GLU A 181 19.90 -15.26 18.76
N GLY A 182 18.89 -14.55 18.23
CA GLY A 182 17.97 -13.72 19.01
C GLY A 182 18.51 -12.34 19.43
N ILE A 183 19.81 -12.07 19.30
CA ILE A 183 20.41 -10.80 19.75
C ILE A 183 20.28 -9.73 18.66
N ASP A 184 19.56 -8.66 18.98
CA ASP A 184 19.36 -7.52 18.07
C ASP A 184 20.45 -6.45 18.21
N ASP A 185 21.08 -6.30 19.38
CA ASP A 185 22.05 -5.24 19.64
C ASP A 185 23.53 -5.69 19.59
N ALA A 186 24.42 -4.77 19.21
CA ALA A 186 25.84 -5.04 19.06
C ALA A 186 26.63 -4.98 20.38
N GLU A 187 26.21 -4.14 21.34
CA GLU A 187 26.81 -4.06 22.68
C GLU A 187 26.39 -5.26 23.54
N GLU A 188 25.11 -5.66 23.45
CA GLU A 188 24.62 -6.92 24.03
C GLU A 188 25.38 -8.14 23.52
N ALA A 189 25.54 -8.27 22.19
CA ALA A 189 26.29 -9.37 21.59
C ALA A 189 27.77 -9.40 22.03
N LEU A 190 28.43 -8.24 22.10
CA LEU A 190 29.81 -8.13 22.60
C LEU A 190 29.92 -8.53 24.09
N GLN A 191 28.95 -8.13 24.92
CA GLN A 191 28.90 -8.50 26.33
C GLN A 191 28.65 -10.01 26.51
N LYS A 192 27.74 -10.62 25.73
CA LYS A 192 27.54 -12.09 25.75
C LYS A 192 28.80 -12.84 25.35
N LEU A 193 29.49 -12.43 24.27
CA LEU A 193 30.77 -13.04 23.86
C LEU A 193 31.83 -12.97 24.96
N LYS A 194 31.93 -11.83 25.64
CA LYS A 194 32.85 -11.60 26.77
C LYS A 194 32.53 -12.50 27.97
N ASP A 195 31.26 -12.64 28.35
CA ASP A 195 30.85 -13.49 29.48
C ASP A 195 31.04 -14.99 29.18
N LEU A 196 30.75 -15.40 27.93
CA LEU A 196 31.07 -16.74 27.41
C LEU A 196 32.57 -16.97 27.17
N LYS A 197 33.43 -15.95 27.37
CA LYS A 197 34.88 -15.97 27.15
C LYS A 197 35.25 -16.39 25.72
N ILE A 198 34.48 -15.94 24.75
CA ILE A 198 34.66 -16.20 23.32
C ILE A 198 35.45 -15.04 22.70
N ASN A 199 36.69 -15.32 22.30
CA ASN A 199 37.43 -14.46 21.38
C ASN A 199 37.67 -15.23 20.05
N PRO A 200 37.13 -14.75 18.92
CA PRO A 200 37.38 -15.34 17.60
C PRO A 200 38.87 -15.41 17.24
N ASN A 201 39.68 -14.43 17.61
CA ASN A 201 41.10 -14.41 17.27
C ASN A 201 41.85 -15.50 18.06
N LEU A 202 42.68 -16.29 17.36
CA LEU A 202 43.44 -17.38 17.99
C LEU A 202 44.62 -16.86 18.82
N GLY A 203 45.27 -15.79 18.38
CA GLY A 203 46.37 -15.11 19.08
C GLY A 203 45.94 -14.15 20.20
N GLY A 204 44.63 -14.02 20.46
CA GLY A 204 44.09 -13.25 21.59
C GLY A 204 43.88 -11.74 21.33
N ALA A 205 44.13 -11.24 20.11
CA ALA A 205 43.75 -9.87 19.74
C ALA A 205 42.22 -9.67 19.76
N GLN A 206 41.72 -8.45 19.89
CA GLN A 206 40.27 -8.20 19.84
C GLN A 206 39.78 -8.30 18.39
N ALA A 207 38.97 -9.33 18.08
CA ALA A 207 38.50 -9.59 16.72
C ALA A 207 37.46 -8.57 16.22
N GLU A 208 37.59 -8.13 14.96
CA GLU A 208 36.69 -7.16 14.32
C GLU A 208 35.42 -7.79 13.70
N GLY A 209 34.45 -8.18 14.52
CA GLY A 209 33.15 -8.69 14.02
C GLY A 209 32.11 -7.62 13.66
N LEU A 210 31.06 -8.00 12.94
CA LEU A 210 29.75 -7.33 12.97
C LEU A 210 28.83 -8.15 13.87
N TRP A 211 27.99 -7.49 14.66
CA TRP A 211 27.18 -8.14 15.70
C TRP A 211 25.74 -7.63 15.71
N GLY A 212 24.84 -8.35 16.39
CA GLY A 212 23.42 -8.00 16.47
C GLY A 212 22.67 -8.07 15.13
N LYS A 213 21.52 -7.38 15.06
CA LYS A 213 20.56 -7.42 13.94
C LYS A 213 21.22 -7.13 12.59
N GLY A 214 20.95 -7.98 11.60
CA GLY A 214 21.44 -7.83 10.22
C GLY A 214 22.87 -8.31 9.96
N SER A 215 23.68 -8.56 10.99
CA SER A 215 25.04 -9.09 10.84
C SER A 215 25.07 -10.40 10.03
N LYS A 216 24.10 -11.30 10.28
CA LYS A 216 23.88 -12.53 9.51
C LYS A 216 23.71 -12.27 8.00
N ALA A 217 22.81 -11.37 7.62
CA ALA A 217 22.51 -11.08 6.22
C ALA A 217 23.72 -10.48 5.47
N PHE A 218 24.47 -9.58 6.13
CA PHE A 218 25.74 -9.08 5.57
C PHE A 218 26.77 -10.21 5.41
N ARG A 219 26.94 -11.05 6.45
CA ARG A 219 27.92 -12.13 6.46
C ARG A 219 27.61 -13.19 5.41
N ASP A 220 26.40 -13.73 5.38
CA ASP A 220 26.01 -14.78 4.44
C ASP A 220 26.15 -14.30 2.98
N SER A 221 25.86 -13.01 2.72
CA SER A 221 26.10 -12.35 1.42
C SER A 221 27.60 -12.20 1.08
N TYR A 222 28.45 -11.95 2.07
CA TYR A 222 29.90 -11.87 1.89
C TYR A 222 30.55 -13.26 1.73
N GLU A 223 30.04 -14.26 2.44
CA GLU A 223 30.43 -15.67 2.30
C GLU A 223 30.04 -16.19 0.91
N ALA A 224 28.81 -15.94 0.43
CA ALA A 224 28.38 -16.33 -0.92
C ALA A 224 29.28 -15.72 -2.03
N THR A 225 29.66 -14.45 -1.90
CA THR A 225 30.42 -13.72 -2.95
C THR A 225 31.93 -13.88 -2.88
N SER A 226 32.50 -14.19 -1.71
CA SER A 226 33.96 -14.19 -1.47
C SER A 226 34.47 -15.40 -0.67
N GLY A 227 33.60 -16.35 -0.33
CA GLY A 227 33.89 -17.44 0.59
C GLY A 227 34.07 -18.82 -0.05
N ARG A 228 34.72 -19.71 0.71
CA ARG A 228 34.91 -21.12 0.36
C ARG A 228 34.62 -22.00 1.56
N VAL A 229 33.74 -22.98 1.36
CA VAL A 229 33.41 -24.01 2.34
C VAL A 229 34.46 -25.12 2.27
N PHE A 230 34.77 -25.71 3.43
CA PHE A 230 35.54 -26.92 3.60
C PHE A 230 34.70 -27.91 4.42
N TRP A 231 34.48 -29.12 3.90
CA TRP A 231 33.68 -30.15 4.58
C TRP A 231 34.22 -31.55 4.32
N LYS A 232 33.83 -32.52 5.15
CA LYS A 232 34.16 -33.92 4.94
C LYS A 232 33.12 -34.57 4.02
N ASN A 233 33.60 -35.26 2.99
CA ASN A 233 32.80 -35.94 1.97
C ASN A 233 33.25 -37.41 1.91
N GLY A 234 32.52 -38.28 2.62
CA GLY A 234 32.94 -39.66 2.87
C GLY A 234 34.30 -39.72 3.59
N SER A 235 35.28 -40.35 2.95
CA SER A 235 36.66 -40.46 3.43
C SER A 235 37.55 -39.25 3.09
N ARG A 236 37.09 -38.34 2.23
CA ARG A 236 37.87 -37.20 1.72
C ARG A 236 37.42 -35.86 2.32
N VAL A 237 38.23 -34.82 2.12
CA VAL A 237 37.85 -33.42 2.32
C VAL A 237 37.58 -32.77 0.97
N SER A 238 36.46 -32.07 0.91
CA SER A 238 35.99 -31.31 -0.24
C SER A 238 36.00 -29.80 0.05
N SER A 239 36.11 -28.99 -1.02
CA SER A 239 35.99 -27.53 -0.92
C SER A 239 35.38 -26.91 -2.18
N GLY A 240 34.57 -25.88 -1.98
CA GLY A 240 33.74 -25.25 -3.01
C GLY A 240 33.27 -23.87 -2.58
N PHE A 241 32.76 -23.08 -3.52
CA PHE A 241 32.24 -21.73 -3.24
C PHE A 241 30.98 -21.80 -2.36
N ALA A 242 30.79 -20.83 -1.47
CA ALA A 242 29.77 -20.90 -0.41
C ALA A 242 28.36 -20.46 -0.86
N ASP A 243 28.23 -19.90 -2.05
CA ASP A 243 26.96 -19.68 -2.76
C ASP A 243 26.34 -20.98 -3.29
N LEU A 244 27.16 -21.91 -3.78
CA LEU A 244 26.73 -23.16 -4.42
C LEU A 244 26.37 -24.30 -3.45
N LEU A 245 26.44 -24.08 -2.13
CA LEU A 245 26.42 -25.15 -1.14
C LEU A 245 25.43 -24.89 0.00
N PRO A 246 24.48 -25.80 0.28
CA PRO A 246 23.64 -25.70 1.47
C PRO A 246 24.52 -25.84 2.73
N LEU A 247 24.69 -24.74 3.45
CA LEU A 247 25.43 -24.72 4.71
C LEU A 247 24.68 -25.51 5.81
N GLY A 248 23.35 -25.55 5.74
CA GLY A 248 22.43 -26.11 6.74
C GLY A 248 21.68 -24.99 7.47
N GLU A 249 22.39 -23.90 7.73
CA GLU A 249 21.87 -22.67 8.32
C GLU A 249 20.86 -21.96 7.39
N THR A 250 19.81 -21.36 7.97
CA THR A 250 18.85 -20.50 7.26
C THR A 250 19.53 -19.25 6.69
N GLN A 251 19.12 -18.74 5.52
CA GLN A 251 19.77 -17.56 4.92
C GLN A 251 19.35 -16.27 5.63
N GLY A 252 20.33 -15.43 6.00
CA GLY A 252 20.06 -14.11 6.60
C GLY A 252 19.38 -13.14 5.64
N VAL A 253 18.20 -12.63 6.03
CA VAL A 253 17.41 -11.67 5.24
C VAL A 253 17.82 -10.22 5.57
N TYR A 254 18.08 -9.42 4.54
CA TYR A 254 18.30 -7.98 4.71
C TYR A 254 16.99 -7.26 5.08
N THR A 255 16.98 -6.59 6.23
CA THR A 255 15.88 -5.74 6.71
C THR A 255 16.34 -4.30 6.88
N ILE A 256 15.42 -3.33 6.90
CA ILE A 256 15.74 -1.89 7.10
C ILE A 256 16.56 -1.71 8.39
N GLY A 257 16.03 -2.19 9.53
CA GLY A 257 16.71 -2.12 10.83
C GLY A 257 18.05 -2.86 10.87
N GLY A 258 18.17 -4.02 10.19
CA GLY A 258 19.42 -4.78 10.13
C GLY A 258 20.51 -4.11 9.28
N SER A 259 20.16 -3.58 8.11
CA SER A 259 21.08 -2.79 7.28
C SER A 259 21.47 -1.47 7.95
N ALA A 260 20.54 -0.82 8.66
CA ALA A 260 20.82 0.37 9.47
C ALA A 260 21.73 0.08 10.68
N ASN A 261 21.56 -1.07 11.35
CA ASN A 261 22.46 -1.51 12.41
C ASN A 261 23.87 -1.80 11.89
N THR A 262 23.96 -2.44 10.73
CA THR A 262 25.21 -2.72 10.03
C THR A 262 25.92 -1.43 9.61
N ALA A 263 25.17 -0.44 9.12
CA ALA A 263 25.69 0.90 8.82
C ALA A 263 26.27 1.59 10.07
N SER A 264 25.54 1.64 11.19
CA SER A 264 26.04 2.25 12.44
C SER A 264 27.40 1.67 12.85
N GLN A 265 27.54 0.35 12.87
CA GLN A 265 28.79 -0.32 13.22
C GLN A 265 29.95 -0.02 12.26
N PHE A 266 29.67 0.21 10.97
CA PHE A 266 30.71 0.65 10.04
C PHE A 266 31.12 2.11 10.25
N ALA A 267 30.20 2.99 10.66
CA ALA A 267 30.53 4.35 11.06
C ALA A 267 31.39 4.37 12.35
N ASP A 268 31.07 3.55 13.35
CA ASP A 268 31.88 3.42 14.56
C ASP A 268 33.29 2.87 14.26
N LYS A 269 33.42 1.94 13.30
CA LYS A 269 34.73 1.46 12.81
C LYS A 269 35.51 2.50 12.00
N VAL A 270 34.84 3.42 11.30
CA VAL A 270 35.50 4.57 10.68
C VAL A 270 36.10 5.48 11.76
N ASP A 271 35.34 5.82 12.82
CA ASP A 271 35.85 6.64 13.93
C ASP A 271 37.05 6.00 14.64
N ASP A 272 37.01 4.68 14.89
CA ASP A 272 38.11 3.98 15.58
C ASP A 272 39.36 3.80 14.70
N ALA A 273 39.20 3.61 13.39
CA ALA A 273 40.31 3.65 12.45
C ALA A 273 40.89 5.06 12.31
N LEU A 274 40.03 6.09 12.36
CA LEU A 274 40.41 7.50 12.32
C LEU A 274 41.22 7.95 13.54
N LYS A 275 40.92 7.44 14.75
CA LYS A 275 41.74 7.67 15.96
C LYS A 275 43.14 7.08 15.84
N LYS A 276 43.31 6.03 15.02
CA LYS A 276 44.57 5.32 14.76
C LYS A 276 45.31 5.82 13.51
N TYR A 277 44.70 6.70 12.72
CA TYR A 277 45.13 7.11 11.38
C TYR A 277 45.31 5.94 10.39
N ASP A 278 44.49 4.89 10.51
CA ASP A 278 44.50 3.73 9.61
C ASP A 278 43.72 4.02 8.32
N ALA A 279 44.43 4.57 7.32
CA ALA A 279 43.88 4.88 6.01
C ALA A 279 43.23 3.68 5.28
N LYS A 280 43.77 2.47 5.45
CA LYS A 280 43.26 1.24 4.82
C LYS A 280 41.88 0.90 5.40
N THR A 281 41.76 0.94 6.73
CA THR A 281 40.52 0.57 7.44
C THR A 281 39.47 1.68 7.41
N VAL A 282 39.86 2.96 7.38
CA VAL A 282 38.94 4.08 7.12
C VAL A 282 38.28 3.93 5.76
N ARG A 283 39.05 3.80 4.65
CA ARG A 283 38.48 3.64 3.31
C ARG A 283 37.60 2.39 3.20
N LYS A 284 38.11 1.24 3.66
CA LYS A 284 37.38 -0.06 3.70
C LYS A 284 36.00 0.06 4.35
N ASN A 285 35.88 0.73 5.49
CA ASN A 285 34.62 0.83 6.21
C ASN A 285 33.73 2.00 5.71
N LEU A 286 34.30 3.05 5.09
CA LEU A 286 33.52 4.13 4.48
C LEU A 286 32.67 3.65 3.29
N HIS A 287 33.20 2.78 2.41
CA HIS A 287 32.40 2.09 1.39
C HIS A 287 31.27 1.28 2.04
N ARG A 288 31.63 0.41 2.99
CA ARG A 288 30.68 -0.50 3.66
C ARG A 288 29.57 0.24 4.40
N LEU A 289 29.87 1.42 4.96
CA LEU A 289 28.91 2.35 5.54
C LEU A 289 27.90 2.85 4.50
N ARG A 290 28.38 3.43 3.39
CA ARG A 290 27.54 3.85 2.26
C ARG A 290 26.67 2.71 1.75
N ASP A 291 27.28 1.56 1.46
CA ASP A 291 26.59 0.41 0.85
C ASP A 291 25.48 -0.13 1.77
N SER A 292 25.71 -0.13 3.08
CA SER A 292 24.71 -0.52 4.09
C SER A 292 23.59 0.50 4.25
N LEU A 293 23.90 1.81 4.23
CA LEU A 293 22.89 2.88 4.23
C LEU A 293 22.02 2.84 2.97
N LYS A 294 22.66 2.69 1.81
CA LYS A 294 22.00 2.59 0.49
C LYS A 294 21.04 1.40 0.47
N LYS A 295 21.50 0.22 0.91
CA LYS A 295 20.65 -0.97 1.08
C LYS A 295 19.47 -0.74 2.03
N SER A 296 19.69 -0.04 3.15
CA SER A 296 18.63 0.28 4.12
C SER A 296 17.57 1.25 3.55
N ARG A 297 18.01 2.30 2.83
CA ARG A 297 17.13 3.31 2.22
C ARG A 297 16.40 2.79 0.98
N ASP A 298 17.06 1.99 0.14
CA ASP A 298 16.42 1.25 -0.96
C ASP A 298 15.31 0.32 -0.41
N LEU A 299 15.55 -0.41 0.70
CA LEU A 299 14.53 -1.24 1.37
C LEU A 299 13.38 -0.42 1.98
N ALA A 300 13.67 0.78 2.50
CA ALA A 300 12.67 1.71 3.03
C ALA A 300 11.90 2.49 1.95
N ARG A 301 12.20 2.29 0.66
CA ARG A 301 11.66 3.05 -0.49
C ARG A 301 11.88 4.57 -0.35
N MET A 302 13.10 4.95 0.02
CA MET A 302 13.55 6.33 0.17
C MET A 302 14.61 6.68 -0.88
N GLU A 303 14.84 7.98 -1.09
CA GLU A 303 15.99 8.48 -1.85
C GLU A 303 17.32 7.92 -1.31
N ARG A 304 18.38 7.91 -2.11
CA ARG A 304 19.66 7.29 -1.73
C ARG A 304 20.56 8.22 -0.91
N ALA A 305 21.35 7.64 -0.01
CA ALA A 305 22.36 8.34 0.79
C ALA A 305 23.68 8.47 0.01
N ASP A 306 23.65 9.16 -1.13
CA ASP A 306 24.80 9.29 -2.02
C ASP A 306 25.80 10.39 -1.56
N TYR A 307 25.50 11.09 -0.45
CA TYR A 307 26.35 12.14 0.15
C TYR A 307 27.73 11.68 0.66
N LEU A 308 28.02 10.38 0.64
CA LEU A 308 29.36 9.83 0.94
C LEU A 308 30.22 9.64 -0.32
N ASP A 309 29.63 9.64 -1.52
CA ASP A 309 30.33 9.19 -2.74
C ASP A 309 31.47 10.12 -3.17
N ASP A 310 31.36 11.44 -3.02
CA ASP A 310 32.47 12.36 -3.36
C ASP A 310 33.67 12.21 -2.41
N LEU A 311 33.43 11.91 -1.13
CA LEU A 311 34.51 11.66 -0.16
C LEU A 311 35.18 10.30 -0.41
N ILE A 312 34.38 9.29 -0.74
CA ILE A 312 34.87 7.96 -1.16
C ILE A 312 35.72 8.10 -2.43
N LYS A 313 35.21 8.77 -3.45
CA LYS A 313 35.90 9.05 -4.72
C LYS A 313 37.22 9.81 -4.51
N LYS A 314 37.27 10.75 -3.55
CA LYS A 314 38.50 11.42 -3.12
C LYS A 314 39.50 10.44 -2.49
N PHE A 315 39.05 9.49 -1.67
CA PHE A 315 39.93 8.49 -1.02
C PHE A 315 40.34 7.34 -1.96
N ASP A 316 39.54 7.03 -2.98
CA ASP A 316 39.87 6.07 -4.03
C ASP A 316 40.94 6.62 -5.00
N ALA A 317 40.97 7.93 -5.23
CA ALA A 317 41.97 8.59 -6.08
C ALA A 317 43.43 8.38 -5.63
N TYR A 318 43.66 8.02 -4.36
CA TYR A 318 44.99 7.65 -3.85
C TYR A 318 45.42 6.22 -4.25
N GLY A 319 44.51 5.38 -4.75
CA GLY A 319 44.83 4.01 -5.18
C GLY A 319 45.47 3.19 -4.04
N ASP A 320 46.71 2.73 -4.25
CA ASP A 320 47.48 2.00 -3.23
C ASP A 320 48.44 2.91 -2.41
N ASP A 321 48.45 4.24 -2.60
CA ASP A 321 49.18 5.21 -1.75
C ASP A 321 48.45 5.47 -0.42
N LEU A 322 48.64 4.54 0.52
CA LEU A 322 48.08 4.64 1.87
C LEU A 322 48.73 5.74 2.71
N ASP A 323 49.97 6.16 2.43
CA ASP A 323 50.65 7.22 3.20
C ASP A 323 50.23 8.63 2.74
N GLY A 324 49.95 8.83 1.44
CA GLY A 324 49.27 10.01 0.93
C GLY A 324 47.86 10.15 1.51
N LEU A 325 47.08 9.06 1.49
CA LEU A 325 45.74 9.05 2.09
C LEU A 325 45.81 9.31 3.61
N ARG A 326 46.80 8.74 4.32
CA ARG A 326 47.01 9.00 5.75
C ARG A 326 47.32 10.45 6.06
N LYS A 327 48.10 11.15 5.23
CA LYS A 327 48.33 12.60 5.35
C LYS A 327 47.05 13.38 5.13
N GLU A 328 46.22 12.96 4.17
CA GLU A 328 44.94 13.62 3.89
C GLU A 328 43.89 13.41 5.01
N LEU A 329 43.94 12.30 5.74
CA LEU A 329 43.13 12.09 6.96
C LEU A 329 43.58 12.95 8.16
N ILE A 330 44.77 13.55 8.09
CA ILE A 330 45.28 14.51 9.10
C ILE A 330 44.90 15.95 8.71
N ASN A 331 44.55 16.22 7.46
CA ASN A 331 44.12 17.54 6.97
C ASN A 331 42.83 18.00 7.72
N PRO A 332 42.84 19.13 8.46
CA PRO A 332 41.71 19.56 9.27
C PRO A 332 40.39 19.70 8.50
N SER A 333 40.43 20.13 7.24
CA SER A 333 39.23 20.32 6.41
C SER A 333 38.60 18.98 6.01
N THR A 334 39.40 18.02 5.54
CA THR A 334 38.96 16.65 5.26
C THR A 334 38.51 15.94 6.53
N ARG A 335 39.20 16.16 7.65
CA ARG A 335 38.83 15.61 8.95
C ARG A 335 37.44 16.07 9.39
N GLN A 336 37.21 17.39 9.41
CA GLN A 336 35.92 17.97 9.77
C GLN A 336 34.78 17.52 8.83
N ALA A 337 35.05 17.45 7.52
CA ALA A 337 34.08 16.94 6.55
C ALA A 337 33.74 15.46 6.80
N LEU A 338 34.73 14.61 7.08
CA LEU A 338 34.55 13.20 7.37
C LEU A 338 33.80 12.98 8.69
N ASP A 339 34.17 13.67 9.78
CA ASP A 339 33.47 13.57 11.07
C ASP A 339 32.00 14.03 10.96
N SER A 340 31.72 15.07 10.18
CA SER A 340 30.35 15.56 9.89
C SER A 340 29.53 14.54 9.07
N LEU A 341 30.09 14.00 7.98
CA LEU A 341 29.40 13.05 7.10
C LEU A 341 29.22 11.66 7.73
N VAL A 342 30.15 11.22 8.59
CA VAL A 342 30.01 10.03 9.43
C VAL A 342 28.95 10.26 10.51
N GLY A 343 28.88 11.46 11.10
CA GLY A 343 27.78 11.86 11.97
C GLY A 343 26.41 11.81 11.29
N LYS A 344 26.31 12.34 10.06
CA LYS A 344 25.10 12.22 9.21
C LYS A 344 24.70 10.76 9.02
N ALA A 345 25.68 9.91 8.71
CA ALA A 345 25.49 8.47 8.51
C ALA A 345 25.04 7.72 9.76
N LYS A 346 25.50 8.10 10.95
CA LYS A 346 24.98 7.55 12.21
C LYS A 346 23.57 8.07 12.53
N LEU A 347 23.25 9.32 12.19
CA LEU A 347 21.90 9.87 12.37
C LEU A 347 20.89 9.16 11.47
N ASP A 348 21.20 9.02 10.18
CA ASP A 348 20.40 8.25 9.22
C ASP A 348 20.23 6.79 9.67
N SER A 349 21.29 6.15 10.18
CA SER A 349 21.21 4.78 10.71
C SER A 349 20.20 4.67 11.87
N GLN A 350 20.17 5.63 12.78
CA GLN A 350 19.26 5.59 13.93
C GLN A 350 17.82 5.99 13.55
N LEU A 351 17.65 6.93 12.61
CA LEU A 351 16.37 7.23 11.98
C LEU A 351 15.79 6.00 11.25
N LEU A 352 16.61 5.26 10.51
CA LEU A 352 16.21 4.04 9.79
C LEU A 352 15.90 2.87 10.74
N LYS A 353 16.60 2.73 11.86
CA LYS A 353 16.20 1.82 12.95
C LYS A 353 14.79 2.17 13.45
N LYS A 354 14.54 3.44 13.83
CA LYS A 354 13.23 3.89 14.31
C LYS A 354 12.12 3.79 13.26
N PHE A 355 12.43 3.97 11.98
CA PHE A 355 11.49 3.76 10.88
C PHE A 355 11.13 2.27 10.69
N ALA A 356 12.06 1.36 10.96
CA ALA A 356 11.79 -0.08 10.95
C ALA A 356 11.04 -0.58 12.19
N GLU A 357 11.05 0.18 13.28
CA GLU A 357 10.41 -0.16 14.56
C GLU A 357 9.00 0.47 14.73
N SER A 358 8.72 1.62 14.10
CA SER A 358 7.44 2.32 14.28
C SER A 358 6.35 1.82 13.33
N SER A 359 5.16 1.58 13.88
CA SER A 359 3.93 1.25 13.15
C SER A 359 3.01 2.47 12.93
N ASN A 360 3.37 3.64 13.49
CA ASN A 360 2.49 4.81 13.52
C ASN A 360 2.66 5.66 12.23
N PRO A 361 1.58 5.92 11.46
CA PRO A 361 1.67 6.70 10.22
C PRO A 361 2.23 8.13 10.37
N ARG A 362 2.09 8.76 11.55
CA ARG A 362 2.63 10.10 11.82
C ARG A 362 4.13 10.06 12.08
N ASP A 363 4.60 9.11 12.88
CA ASP A 363 6.04 8.83 13.06
C ASP A 363 6.71 8.50 11.73
N LEU A 364 6.12 7.59 10.95
CA LEU A 364 6.65 7.18 9.65
C LEU A 364 6.75 8.36 8.68
N LYS A 365 5.78 9.28 8.68
CA LYS A 365 5.85 10.52 7.90
C LYS A 365 6.97 11.46 8.40
N LEU A 366 7.11 11.64 9.71
CA LEU A 366 8.13 12.53 10.31
C LEU A 366 9.55 11.99 10.09
N LEU A 367 9.76 10.70 10.36
CA LEU A 367 11.02 10.00 10.11
C LEU A 367 11.40 10.03 8.63
N LYS A 368 10.41 9.94 7.73
CA LYS A 368 10.62 10.10 6.29
C LYS A 368 11.01 11.54 5.90
N GLU A 369 10.34 12.58 6.44
CA GLU A 369 10.74 13.99 6.25
C GLU A 369 12.15 14.29 6.80
N MET A 370 12.62 13.54 7.80
CA MET A 370 14.02 13.58 8.24
C MET A 370 14.96 12.83 7.30
N LEU A 371 14.57 11.69 6.73
CA LEU A 371 15.48 10.87 5.92
C LEU A 371 15.70 11.42 4.50
N GLU A 372 14.67 11.97 3.87
CA GLU A 372 14.75 12.61 2.54
C GLU A 372 15.54 13.95 2.57
N GLU A 373 16.13 14.36 1.44
CA GLU A 373 16.99 15.55 1.39
C GLU A 373 16.21 16.80 0.94
N GLY A 374 15.89 17.71 1.87
CA GLY A 374 15.10 18.89 1.55
C GLY A 374 15.18 20.03 2.56
N THR A 375 14.39 21.08 2.30
CA THR A 375 14.29 22.30 3.14
C THR A 375 13.21 22.21 4.23
N GLY A 376 12.57 21.04 4.36
CA GLY A 376 11.57 20.73 5.39
C GLY A 376 12.06 21.04 6.81
N ARG A 377 11.13 21.29 7.74
CA ARG A 377 11.48 21.66 9.12
C ARG A 377 12.27 20.55 9.80
N TRP A 378 11.90 19.28 9.57
CA TRP A 378 12.57 18.15 10.20
C TRP A 378 13.88 17.78 9.51
N ALA A 379 13.99 17.97 8.18
CA ALA A 379 15.27 17.92 7.47
C ALA A 379 16.25 19.01 7.97
N ARG A 380 15.79 20.23 8.25
CA ARG A 380 16.60 21.29 8.88
C ARG A 380 17.07 20.92 10.30
N VAL A 381 16.20 20.29 11.12
CA VAL A 381 16.59 19.73 12.44
C VAL A 381 17.68 18.68 12.30
N LYS A 382 17.53 17.71 11.39
CA LYS A 382 18.56 16.70 11.08
C LYS A 382 19.88 17.33 10.66
N ASN A 383 19.86 18.28 9.72
CA ASN A 383 21.08 18.86 9.18
C ASN A 383 21.86 19.62 10.27
N ALA A 384 21.17 20.36 11.14
CA ALA A 384 21.80 21.04 12.28
C ALA A 384 22.31 20.06 13.37
N LEU A 385 21.64 18.92 13.58
CA LEU A 385 22.16 17.82 14.42
C LEU A 385 23.42 17.16 13.80
N SER A 386 23.43 16.98 12.48
CA SER A 386 24.57 16.45 11.73
C SER A 386 25.77 17.40 11.73
N GLU A 387 25.54 18.71 11.66
CA GLU A 387 26.60 19.71 11.78
C GLU A 387 27.19 19.71 13.20
N ALA A 388 26.32 19.65 14.22
CA ALA A 388 26.72 19.61 15.63
C ALA A 388 27.55 18.37 16.01
N SER A 389 27.43 17.23 15.30
CA SER A 389 28.23 16.03 15.60
C SER A 389 29.72 16.21 15.37
N SER A 390 30.13 17.21 14.58
CA SER A 390 31.55 17.58 14.40
C SER A 390 32.17 18.29 15.62
N HIS A 391 31.33 18.71 16.59
CA HIS A 391 31.75 19.43 17.80
C HIS A 391 31.24 18.78 19.11
N VAL A 392 30.17 17.99 19.07
CA VAL A 392 29.52 17.37 20.24
C VAL A 392 29.69 15.84 20.18
N PRO A 393 30.17 15.18 21.26
CA PRO A 393 30.32 13.74 21.30
C PRO A 393 29.04 12.98 20.94
N TRP A 394 29.15 12.05 19.99
CA TRP A 394 28.00 11.37 19.38
C TRP A 394 27.00 10.77 20.39
N GLY A 395 27.50 10.12 21.45
CA GLY A 395 26.65 9.51 22.49
C GLY A 395 25.79 10.54 23.26
N THR A 396 26.26 11.78 23.41
CA THR A 396 25.48 12.87 24.02
C THR A 396 24.40 13.36 23.07
N LEU A 397 24.78 13.60 21.81
CA LEU A 397 23.84 14.05 20.77
C LEU A 397 22.75 13.00 20.50
N MET A 398 23.09 11.71 20.51
CA MET A 398 22.14 10.60 20.36
C MET A 398 21.16 10.49 21.53
N LYS A 399 21.62 10.63 22.79
CA LYS A 399 20.70 10.68 23.95
C LYS A 399 19.72 11.84 23.84
N GLY A 400 20.20 13.01 23.39
CA GLY A 400 19.37 14.17 23.11
C GLY A 400 18.35 13.96 21.99
N PHE A 401 18.78 13.39 20.86
CA PHE A 401 17.90 13.05 19.74
C PHE A 401 16.83 12.01 20.14
N MET A 402 17.19 10.99 20.90
CA MET A 402 16.25 9.99 21.42
C MET A 402 15.23 10.61 22.39
N ALA A 403 15.63 11.51 23.28
CA ALA A 403 14.71 12.26 24.14
C ALA A 403 13.72 13.12 23.32
N PHE A 404 14.21 13.79 22.27
CA PHE A 404 13.39 14.54 21.31
C PHE A 404 12.38 13.64 20.56
N MET A 405 12.78 12.45 20.11
CA MET A 405 11.87 11.48 19.47
C MET A 405 10.81 10.97 20.45
N VAL A 406 11.18 10.67 21.72
CA VAL A 406 10.23 10.26 22.75
C VAL A 406 9.22 11.37 23.06
N TYR A 407 9.64 12.64 23.10
CA TYR A 407 8.72 13.77 23.25
C TYR A 407 7.67 13.83 22.11
N ILE A 408 8.11 13.63 20.86
CA ILE A 408 7.23 13.54 19.68
C ILE A 408 6.21 12.38 19.83
N GLN A 409 6.61 11.26 20.39
CA GLN A 409 5.75 10.08 20.58
C GLN A 409 4.78 10.24 21.77
N VAL A 410 5.21 10.79 22.90
CA VAL A 410 4.35 11.06 24.07
C VAL A 410 3.19 12.00 23.70
N LYS A 411 3.45 13.02 22.87
CA LYS A 411 2.43 13.93 22.32
C LYS A 411 1.33 13.21 21.51
N GLN A 412 1.59 12.00 20.99
CA GLN A 412 0.63 11.26 20.14
C GLN A 412 -0.27 10.31 20.92
N VAL A 413 0.14 9.84 22.09
CA VAL A 413 -0.69 9.02 23.00
C VAL A 413 -1.63 9.88 23.83
N ALA A 414 -1.20 11.10 24.17
CA ALA A 414 -1.90 12.00 25.09
C ALA A 414 -3.00 12.84 24.43
N GLY A 415 -4.07 12.18 23.95
CA GLY A 415 -5.32 12.87 23.58
C GLY A 415 -6.02 13.54 24.78
N ASP A 416 -5.81 13.00 25.99
CA ASP A 416 -6.55 13.37 27.21
C ASP A 416 -5.81 14.33 28.16
N LEU A 417 -4.58 14.75 27.85
CA LEU A 417 -3.80 15.62 28.75
C LEU A 417 -4.14 17.10 28.58
N LYS A 418 -4.16 17.83 29.71
CA LYS A 418 -4.51 19.25 29.77
C LYS A 418 -3.31 20.13 29.44
N ALA A 419 -3.57 21.33 28.92
CA ALA A 419 -2.56 22.24 28.38
C ALA A 419 -1.36 22.52 29.32
N GLY A 420 -1.56 22.52 30.65
CA GLY A 420 -0.49 22.76 31.63
C GLY A 420 0.42 21.55 31.92
N ASP A 421 -0.02 20.33 31.62
CA ASP A 421 0.76 19.12 31.91
C ASP A 421 1.84 18.86 30.84
N TYR A 422 1.61 19.31 29.59
CA TYR A 422 2.64 19.34 28.54
C TYR A 422 3.86 20.17 28.95
N GLU A 423 3.65 21.35 29.54
CA GLU A 423 4.75 22.21 29.97
C GLU A 423 5.53 21.55 31.12
N LYS A 424 4.87 20.86 32.05
CA LYS A 424 5.55 20.14 33.15
C LYS A 424 6.29 18.89 32.69
N ALA A 425 5.70 18.10 31.79
CA ALA A 425 6.37 16.96 31.17
C ALA A 425 7.62 17.43 30.40
N PHE A 426 7.48 18.45 29.55
CA PHE A 426 8.58 19.05 28.80
C PHE A 426 9.65 19.65 29.73
N GLN A 427 9.28 20.41 30.77
CA GLN A 427 10.23 20.96 31.73
C GLN A 427 10.97 19.87 32.52
N SER A 428 10.30 18.81 33.00
CA SER A 428 11.01 17.71 33.68
C SER A 428 12.01 17.01 32.76
N MET A 429 11.61 16.72 31.52
CA MET A 429 12.46 16.08 30.51
C MET A 429 13.64 16.98 30.04
N LEU A 430 13.49 18.31 30.15
CA LEU A 430 14.56 19.29 29.92
C LEU A 430 15.47 19.52 31.14
N VAL A 431 14.99 19.23 32.35
CA VAL A 431 15.72 19.41 33.62
C VAL A 431 16.56 18.19 33.99
N ASP A 432 16.07 16.98 33.72
CA ASP A 432 16.74 15.72 34.11
C ASP A 432 17.98 15.35 33.27
N ALA A 433 18.37 16.15 32.28
CA ALA A 433 19.55 15.86 31.45
C ALA A 433 20.35 17.10 31.03
N GLY A 434 21.69 16.98 31.08
CA GLY A 434 22.65 17.99 30.60
C GLY A 434 22.63 18.26 29.08
N PHE A 435 21.62 17.76 28.37
CA PHE A 435 21.34 18.00 26.95
C PHE A 435 21.38 19.51 26.61
N MET A 436 20.63 20.32 27.37
CA MET A 436 20.54 21.78 27.20
C MET A 436 21.89 22.50 27.33
N ALA A 437 22.79 21.99 28.17
CA ALA A 437 24.13 22.54 28.37
C ALA A 437 25.15 22.07 27.30
N SER A 438 24.79 21.08 26.48
CA SER A 438 25.67 20.44 25.50
C SER A 438 25.40 20.84 24.05
N LEU A 439 24.22 21.43 23.75
CA LEU A 439 23.87 21.86 22.40
C LEU A 439 24.20 23.35 22.15
N PRO A 440 24.64 23.72 20.92
CA PRO A 440 24.66 25.11 20.50
C PRO A 440 23.27 25.77 20.60
N ALA A 441 23.21 26.98 21.14
CA ALA A 441 21.93 27.68 21.39
C ALA A 441 21.07 27.89 20.13
N GLY A 442 21.68 28.00 18.95
CA GLY A 442 20.97 28.07 17.67
C GLY A 442 20.24 26.78 17.32
N LEU A 443 20.87 25.61 17.51
CA LEU A 443 20.26 24.30 17.30
C LEU A 443 19.10 24.08 18.28
N LEU A 444 19.28 24.41 19.55
CA LEU A 444 18.20 24.37 20.55
C LEU A 444 17.01 25.23 20.11
N THR A 445 17.25 26.46 19.68
CA THR A 445 16.21 27.39 19.20
C THR A 445 15.45 26.81 17.99
N LEU A 446 16.15 26.15 17.07
CA LEU A 446 15.57 25.53 15.88
C LEU A 446 14.72 24.28 16.21
N ILE A 447 15.17 23.44 17.16
CA ILE A 447 14.40 22.30 17.68
C ILE A 447 13.11 22.79 18.36
N VAL A 448 13.23 23.75 19.29
CA VAL A 448 12.08 24.33 20.03
C VAL A 448 11.09 25.00 19.08
N SER A 449 11.57 25.73 18.07
CA SER A 449 10.70 26.35 17.06
C SER A 449 9.91 25.31 16.26
N SER A 450 10.57 24.24 15.80
CA SER A 450 9.93 23.16 15.04
C SER A 450 8.89 22.40 15.88
N ILE A 451 9.17 22.18 17.17
CA ILE A 451 8.22 21.63 18.15
C ILE A 451 6.99 22.56 18.31
N ILE A 452 7.21 23.86 18.47
CA ILE A 452 6.13 24.84 18.67
C ILE A 452 5.26 24.97 17.40
N GLU A 453 5.84 24.89 16.21
CA GLU A 453 5.09 24.84 14.95
C GLU A 453 4.24 23.57 14.86
N ASP A 454 4.77 22.41 15.22
CA ASP A 454 3.99 21.17 15.27
C ASP A 454 2.91 21.16 16.36
N ALA A 455 3.14 21.84 17.48
CA ALA A 455 2.14 22.03 18.53
C ALA A 455 0.98 22.93 18.05
N LYS A 456 1.28 23.99 17.30
CA LYS A 456 0.28 24.85 16.66
C LYS A 456 -0.53 24.09 15.63
N ASP A 457 0.12 23.35 14.73
CA ASP A 457 -0.57 22.59 13.68
C ASP A 457 -1.52 21.52 14.24
N ALA A 458 -1.09 20.81 15.29
CA ALA A 458 -1.95 19.88 16.04
C ALA A 458 -3.11 20.61 16.75
N GLY A 459 -2.85 21.78 17.35
CA GLY A 459 -3.87 22.62 17.97
C GLY A 459 -4.93 23.12 16.97
N TYR A 460 -4.53 23.55 15.77
CA TYR A 460 -5.45 23.98 14.72
C TYR A 460 -6.31 22.79 14.23
N ALA A 461 -5.70 21.61 14.08
CA ALA A 461 -6.44 20.40 13.69
C ALA A 461 -7.44 19.95 14.77
N LEU A 462 -7.08 20.04 16.06
CA LEU A 462 -7.97 19.75 17.17
C LEU A 462 -9.14 20.76 17.24
N VAL A 463 -8.85 22.05 17.12
CA VAL A 463 -9.87 23.12 17.09
C VAL A 463 -10.83 22.92 15.91
N ALA A 464 -10.32 22.58 14.73
CA ALA A 464 -11.13 22.26 13.55
C ALA A 464 -11.92 20.95 13.68
N SER A 465 -11.48 19.99 14.50
CA SER A 465 -12.15 18.68 14.61
C SER A 465 -13.51 18.71 15.32
N TYR A 466 -13.80 19.78 16.08
CA TYR A 466 -15.07 19.96 16.81
C TYR A 466 -16.27 20.34 15.93
N GLN A 467 -16.03 20.72 14.68
CA GLN A 467 -17.05 21.09 13.71
C GLN A 467 -17.55 19.85 12.98
N ASP A 468 -18.85 19.58 12.90
CA ASP A 468 -19.36 18.65 11.88
C ASP A 468 -19.35 19.30 10.48
N CYS A 469 -19.10 18.49 9.44
CA CYS A 469 -18.95 18.97 8.07
C CYS A 469 -20.27 19.25 7.34
N GLU A 470 -21.41 18.69 7.77
CA GLU A 470 -22.73 19.10 7.27
C GLU A 470 -23.22 20.35 7.99
N ASP A 471 -23.00 20.46 9.30
CA ASP A 471 -23.27 21.68 10.07
C ASP A 471 -22.47 22.88 9.54
N LEU A 472 -21.24 22.65 9.06
CA LEU A 472 -20.39 23.68 8.45
C LEU A 472 -21.07 24.39 7.26
N ILE A 473 -21.69 23.64 6.34
CA ILE A 473 -22.42 24.22 5.21
C ILE A 473 -23.83 24.67 5.60
N ALA A 474 -24.43 24.07 6.63
CA ALA A 474 -25.71 24.52 7.18
C ALA A 474 -25.63 25.87 7.94
N GLY A 475 -24.44 26.48 8.07
CA GLY A 475 -24.22 27.74 8.78
C GLY A 475 -24.12 27.63 10.31
N ILE A 476 -23.89 26.41 10.81
CA ILE A 476 -23.79 26.06 12.22
C ILE A 476 -22.31 25.88 12.57
N TYR A 477 -21.71 26.88 13.22
CA TYR A 477 -20.28 26.90 13.48
C TYR A 477 -19.96 26.47 14.92
N GLU A 478 -19.37 25.29 15.08
CA GLU A 478 -19.09 24.65 16.37
C GLU A 478 -17.62 24.75 16.82
N VAL A 479 -16.77 25.32 15.97
CA VAL A 479 -15.32 25.46 16.18
C VAL A 479 -15.04 26.11 17.54
N LYS A 480 -14.29 25.42 18.40
CA LYS A 480 -14.15 25.85 19.81
C LYS A 480 -13.44 27.21 19.96
N GLY A 481 -14.05 28.08 20.76
CA GLY A 481 -13.67 29.48 20.93
C GLY A 481 -14.14 30.40 19.80
N ARG A 482 -15.06 29.93 18.94
CA ARG A 482 -15.62 30.59 17.76
C ARG A 482 -17.08 30.24 17.53
N GLU A 483 -17.74 29.60 18.49
CA GLU A 483 -19.09 29.08 18.32
C GLU A 483 -20.08 30.20 17.97
N GLN A 484 -20.65 30.11 16.76
CA GLN A 484 -21.62 31.06 16.24
C GLN A 484 -22.69 30.32 15.44
N VAL A 485 -23.94 30.76 15.59
CA VAL A 485 -25.03 30.42 14.66
C VAL A 485 -25.35 31.72 13.94
N SER A 486 -25.17 31.74 12.61
CA SER A 486 -25.55 32.89 11.80
C SER A 486 -27.02 33.23 12.02
N SER A 487 -27.33 34.51 12.29
CA SER A 487 -28.71 34.99 12.39
C SER A 487 -29.45 34.90 11.04
N ASP A 488 -28.69 34.95 9.95
CA ASP A 488 -29.19 35.23 8.61
C ASP A 488 -29.21 33.97 7.72
N GLN A 489 -28.65 32.85 8.20
CA GLN A 489 -28.57 31.58 7.46
C GLN A 489 -28.97 30.39 8.35
N ARG A 490 -30.28 30.18 8.50
CA ARG A 490 -30.83 28.91 8.97
C ARG A 490 -31.55 28.20 7.81
N ALA A 491 -31.02 27.04 7.40
CA ALA A 491 -31.63 26.03 6.51
C ALA A 491 -31.54 26.17 4.96
N GLU A 492 -30.67 27.02 4.40
CA GLU A 492 -30.61 27.20 2.93
C GLU A 492 -29.55 26.39 2.16
N THR A 493 -28.54 25.80 2.83
CA THR A 493 -27.43 25.08 2.15
C THR A 493 -27.16 23.69 2.74
N ASN A 494 -27.90 22.68 2.27
CA ASN A 494 -27.60 21.26 2.48
C ASN A 494 -27.19 20.56 1.18
N VAL A 495 -26.70 19.31 1.27
CA VAL A 495 -26.19 18.54 0.12
C VAL A 495 -27.21 18.38 -1.02
N ALA A 496 -28.51 18.24 -0.72
CA ALA A 496 -29.54 18.10 -1.73
C ALA A 496 -29.86 19.45 -2.43
N GLN A 497 -29.86 20.56 -1.69
CA GLN A 497 -29.93 21.91 -2.28
C GLN A 497 -28.70 22.17 -3.18
N LEU A 498 -27.50 21.77 -2.74
CA LEU A 498 -26.27 21.88 -3.53
C LEU A 498 -26.33 21.04 -4.83
N ALA A 499 -26.83 19.80 -4.78
CA ALA A 499 -26.94 18.93 -5.96
C ALA A 499 -28.01 19.37 -6.97
N LEU A 500 -29.04 20.10 -6.52
CA LEU A 500 -30.05 20.74 -7.35
C LEU A 500 -29.58 22.05 -7.99
N LYS A 501 -28.59 22.73 -7.39
CA LYS A 501 -28.13 24.06 -7.81
C LYS A 501 -26.82 24.04 -8.59
N TYR A 502 -25.87 23.20 -8.18
CA TYR A 502 -24.51 23.15 -8.72
C TYR A 502 -24.20 21.79 -9.33
N THR A 503 -23.69 21.86 -10.56
CA THR A 503 -23.20 20.80 -11.44
C THR A 503 -21.69 20.58 -11.33
N GLU A 504 -20.94 21.63 -11.04
CA GLU A 504 -19.48 21.58 -10.93
C GLU A 504 -18.99 21.40 -9.49
N LYS A 505 -17.99 20.52 -9.34
CA LYS A 505 -17.33 20.24 -8.06
C LYS A 505 -16.65 21.48 -7.47
N ASP A 506 -16.11 22.36 -8.30
CA ASP A 506 -15.29 23.47 -7.83
C ASP A 506 -16.15 24.56 -7.17
N ASP A 507 -17.44 24.69 -7.50
CA ASP A 507 -18.38 25.55 -6.78
C ASP A 507 -18.73 25.00 -5.39
N ILE A 508 -18.87 23.68 -5.26
CA ILE A 508 -18.99 23.03 -3.95
C ILE A 508 -17.75 23.32 -3.10
N LEU A 509 -16.55 23.31 -3.69
CA LEU A 509 -15.32 23.69 -2.98
C LEU A 509 -15.32 25.17 -2.58
N LYS A 510 -15.66 26.11 -3.49
CA LYS A 510 -15.78 27.56 -3.17
C LYS A 510 -16.71 27.81 -1.97
N ILE A 511 -17.84 27.10 -1.90
CA ILE A 511 -18.82 27.18 -0.80
C ILE A 511 -18.20 26.66 0.51
N VAL A 512 -17.52 25.51 0.48
CA VAL A 512 -16.83 24.96 1.67
C VAL A 512 -15.69 25.87 2.13
N GLU A 513 -14.97 26.52 1.22
CA GLU A 513 -13.92 27.49 1.55
C GLU A 513 -14.47 28.73 2.27
N GLU A 514 -15.59 29.29 1.80
CA GLU A 514 -16.23 30.45 2.45
C GLU A 514 -16.82 30.09 3.82
N HIS A 515 -17.56 28.98 3.94
CA HIS A 515 -18.06 28.52 5.25
C HIS A 515 -16.91 28.19 6.21
N ALA A 516 -15.81 27.57 5.75
CA ALA A 516 -14.62 27.34 6.57
C ALA A 516 -13.92 28.63 6.99
N ARG A 517 -13.91 29.66 6.14
CA ARG A 517 -13.38 31.00 6.46
C ARG A 517 -14.23 31.66 7.55
N ILE A 518 -15.56 31.60 7.45
CA ILE A 518 -16.48 32.15 8.46
C ILE A 518 -16.34 31.39 9.78
N ALA A 519 -16.42 30.06 9.77
CA ALA A 519 -16.26 29.20 10.95
C ALA A 519 -14.91 29.36 11.67
N SER A 520 -13.87 29.81 10.95
CA SER A 520 -12.55 30.10 11.53
C SER A 520 -12.43 31.50 12.14
N SER A 521 -13.33 32.44 11.82
CA SER A 521 -13.21 33.83 12.27
C SER A 521 -13.43 33.98 13.78
N ARG A 522 -12.87 35.06 14.32
CA ARG A 522 -13.12 35.57 15.68
C ARG A 522 -13.53 37.03 15.70
N ASP A 523 -13.51 37.69 14.54
CA ASP A 523 -13.76 39.14 14.36
C ASP A 523 -12.95 40.07 15.29
N LEU A 524 -11.79 39.58 15.73
CA LEU A 524 -10.84 40.31 16.57
C LEU A 524 -9.67 40.87 15.74
N GLU A 525 -9.41 42.17 15.87
CA GLU A 525 -8.31 42.83 15.14
C GLU A 525 -6.92 42.37 15.62
N GLY A 526 -6.14 41.76 14.73
CA GLY A 526 -4.74 41.45 14.98
C GLY A 526 -4.11 40.57 13.90
N LYS A 527 -2.88 40.90 13.47
CA LYS A 527 -2.15 40.12 12.45
C LYS A 527 -1.87 38.67 12.89
N VAL A 528 -1.65 38.44 14.19
CA VAL A 528 -1.45 37.09 14.75
C VAL A 528 -2.76 36.31 14.78
N THR A 529 -3.86 36.99 15.13
CA THR A 529 -5.23 36.44 15.15
C THR A 529 -5.63 35.91 13.78
N LYS A 530 -5.55 36.76 12.75
CA LYS A 530 -5.91 36.40 11.36
C LYS A 530 -5.11 35.21 10.85
N LYS A 531 -3.78 35.16 11.07
CA LYS A 531 -2.97 34.00 10.66
C LYS A 531 -3.37 32.69 11.33
N VAL A 532 -3.80 32.72 12.60
CA VAL A 532 -4.30 31.50 13.29
C VAL A 532 -5.62 31.04 12.68
N ASP A 533 -6.48 31.97 12.31
CA ASP A 533 -7.80 31.68 11.75
C ASP A 533 -7.70 31.19 10.29
N GLU A 534 -6.80 31.77 9.49
CA GLU A 534 -6.39 31.25 8.17
C GLU A 534 -5.93 29.79 8.22
N GLU A 535 -5.14 29.39 9.23
CA GLU A 535 -4.69 27.99 9.36
C GLU A 535 -5.80 27.05 9.84
N VAL A 536 -6.73 27.51 10.69
CA VAL A 536 -7.93 26.74 11.08
C VAL A 536 -8.85 26.52 9.88
N ALA A 537 -9.09 27.55 9.06
CA ALA A 537 -9.84 27.43 7.80
C ALA A 537 -9.23 26.36 6.88
N LYS A 538 -7.90 26.37 6.69
CA LYS A 538 -7.21 25.33 5.89
C LYS A 538 -7.41 23.92 6.44
N LYS A 539 -7.42 23.71 7.77
CA LYS A 539 -7.72 22.39 8.36
C LYS A 539 -9.18 21.98 8.15
N LEU A 540 -10.12 22.92 8.19
CA LEU A 540 -11.54 22.67 7.89
C LEU A 540 -11.74 22.28 6.42
N ILE A 541 -11.21 23.05 5.47
CA ILE A 541 -11.27 22.79 4.01
C ILE A 541 -10.70 21.41 3.69
N ALA A 542 -9.50 21.10 4.19
CA ALA A 542 -8.82 19.84 3.94
C ALA A 542 -9.53 18.59 4.52
N ARG A 543 -10.42 18.77 5.51
CA ARG A 543 -11.21 17.69 6.12
C ARG A 543 -12.61 17.58 5.50
N CYS A 544 -13.32 18.69 5.39
CA CYS A 544 -14.74 18.72 5.00
C CYS A 544 -14.95 18.77 3.49
N GLY A 545 -14.08 19.46 2.73
CA GLY A 545 -14.20 19.55 1.26
C GLY A 545 -14.33 18.18 0.58
N PRO A 546 -13.43 17.21 0.84
CA PRO A 546 -13.54 15.86 0.29
C PRO A 546 -14.82 15.11 0.70
N GLN A 547 -15.31 15.32 1.93
CA GLN A 547 -16.52 14.64 2.42
C GLN A 547 -17.79 15.20 1.80
N ILE A 548 -17.91 16.53 1.74
CA ILE A 548 -19.06 17.25 1.19
C ILE A 548 -19.16 17.03 -0.32
N VAL A 549 -18.04 17.12 -1.04
CA VAL A 549 -17.98 16.75 -2.47
C VAL A 549 -18.40 15.29 -2.67
N GLY A 550 -17.93 14.36 -1.84
CA GLY A 550 -18.34 12.95 -1.92
C GLY A 550 -19.85 12.75 -1.74
N LYS A 551 -20.46 13.40 -0.74
CA LYS A 551 -21.91 13.37 -0.52
C LYS A 551 -22.69 14.02 -1.68
N TRP A 552 -22.21 15.14 -2.21
CA TRP A 552 -22.80 15.83 -3.36
C TRP A 552 -22.74 14.98 -4.64
N THR A 553 -21.59 14.38 -4.97
CA THR A 553 -21.44 13.50 -6.14
C THR A 553 -22.36 12.27 -6.04
N ASN A 554 -22.50 11.69 -4.84
CA ASN A 554 -23.48 10.61 -4.62
C ASN A 554 -24.91 11.10 -4.88
N ARG A 555 -25.31 12.27 -4.36
CA ARG A 555 -26.68 12.78 -4.57
C ARG A 555 -26.97 13.16 -6.02
N ARG A 556 -25.96 13.65 -6.77
CA ARG A 556 -26.05 13.83 -8.24
C ARG A 556 -26.30 12.50 -8.96
N ALA A 557 -25.55 11.45 -8.61
CA ALA A 557 -25.74 10.11 -9.17
C ALA A 557 -27.11 9.51 -8.82
N GLU A 558 -27.61 9.73 -7.59
CA GLU A 558 -28.98 9.34 -7.20
C GLU A 558 -30.03 10.04 -8.08
N MET A 559 -29.92 11.35 -8.33
CA MET A 559 -30.86 12.10 -9.19
C MET A 559 -30.84 11.63 -10.65
N ILE A 560 -29.68 11.20 -11.16
CA ILE A 560 -29.54 10.57 -12.47
C ILE A 560 -30.22 9.18 -12.48
N GLY A 561 -30.07 8.40 -11.39
CA GLY A 561 -30.76 7.12 -11.20
C GLY A 561 -32.29 7.27 -11.15
N ASP A 562 -32.79 8.21 -10.33
CA ASP A 562 -34.21 8.57 -10.22
C ASP A 562 -34.82 8.86 -11.62
N ALA A 563 -34.08 9.60 -12.47
CA ALA A 563 -34.48 9.89 -13.84
C ALA A 563 -34.48 8.64 -14.73
N ALA A 564 -33.42 7.83 -14.71
CA ALA A 564 -33.34 6.59 -15.49
C ALA A 564 -34.46 5.59 -15.12
N GLU A 565 -34.84 5.49 -13.85
CA GLU A 565 -35.99 4.67 -13.42
C GLU A 565 -37.32 5.20 -13.97
N MET A 566 -37.53 6.53 -14.02
CA MET A 566 -38.70 7.12 -14.68
C MET A 566 -38.74 6.78 -16.18
N LEU A 567 -37.60 6.78 -16.88
CA LEU A 567 -37.51 6.41 -18.29
C LEU A 567 -37.87 4.93 -18.52
N LEU A 568 -37.39 4.03 -17.66
CA LEU A 568 -37.77 2.60 -17.69
C LEU A 568 -39.25 2.38 -17.37
N ALA A 569 -39.84 3.20 -16.49
CA ALA A 569 -41.27 3.18 -16.22
C ALA A 569 -42.09 3.66 -17.43
N ILE A 570 -41.65 4.69 -18.16
CA ILE A 570 -42.27 5.17 -19.40
C ILE A 570 -42.27 4.05 -20.46
N ASP A 571 -41.11 3.44 -20.73
CA ASP A 571 -40.94 2.35 -21.70
C ASP A 571 -41.85 1.15 -21.38
N LYS A 572 -41.88 0.71 -20.11
CA LYS A 572 -42.75 -0.37 -19.66
C LYS A 572 -44.25 -0.08 -19.87
N ASN A 573 -44.70 1.15 -19.66
CA ASN A 573 -46.10 1.52 -19.89
C ASN A 573 -46.42 1.56 -21.40
N ILE A 574 -45.53 2.11 -22.23
CA ILE A 574 -45.68 2.15 -23.70
C ILE A 574 -45.75 0.74 -24.32
N GLN A 575 -44.94 -0.19 -23.81
CA GLN A 575 -44.99 -1.60 -24.20
C GLN A 575 -46.31 -2.27 -23.78
N GLY A 576 -46.86 -1.88 -22.63
CA GLY A 576 -48.10 -2.41 -22.07
C GLY A 576 -49.40 -1.93 -22.71
N VAL A 577 -49.37 -0.96 -23.63
CA VAL A 577 -50.56 -0.53 -24.38
C VAL A 577 -50.93 -1.58 -25.44
N ASP A 578 -52.20 -1.99 -25.52
CA ASP A 578 -52.69 -2.87 -26.58
C ASP A 578 -53.04 -2.09 -27.85
N VAL A 579 -52.94 -2.75 -29.01
CA VAL A 579 -53.29 -2.17 -30.31
C VAL A 579 -54.37 -3.01 -30.98
N ILE A 580 -55.57 -2.45 -31.05
CA ILE A 580 -56.69 -2.98 -31.83
C ILE A 580 -56.38 -2.69 -33.30
N ARG A 581 -56.47 -3.72 -34.15
CA ARG A 581 -56.21 -3.65 -35.60
C ARG A 581 -57.45 -4.10 -36.35
N ASN A 582 -57.83 -3.36 -37.39
CA ASN A 582 -58.92 -3.72 -38.30
C ASN A 582 -58.50 -3.48 -39.76
N THR A 583 -58.95 -4.35 -40.66
CA THR A 583 -58.90 -4.19 -42.12
C THR A 583 -60.33 -4.14 -42.66
N ASN A 584 -60.56 -3.36 -43.71
CA ASN A 584 -61.88 -3.25 -44.35
C ASN A 584 -61.73 -2.84 -45.84
N PRO A 585 -62.27 -3.61 -46.81
CA PRO A 585 -62.93 -4.91 -46.66
C PRO A 585 -61.98 -6.02 -46.22
N GLU A 586 -62.51 -7.03 -45.53
CA GLU A 586 -61.81 -8.27 -45.16
C GLU A 586 -62.78 -9.47 -45.32
N PRO A 587 -62.49 -10.46 -46.19
CA PRO A 587 -61.44 -10.43 -47.22
C PRO A 587 -61.72 -9.35 -48.27
N ALA A 588 -60.65 -8.81 -48.83
CA ALA A 588 -60.69 -7.77 -49.84
C ALA A 588 -60.94 -8.35 -51.25
N LYS A 589 -61.89 -7.81 -52.00
CA LYS A 589 -62.22 -8.28 -53.35
C LYS A 589 -61.62 -7.40 -54.42
N LEU A 590 -60.87 -8.00 -55.34
CA LEU A 590 -60.43 -7.31 -56.56
C LEU A 590 -61.65 -6.85 -57.38
N LYS A 591 -61.57 -5.62 -57.88
CA LYS A 591 -62.46 -5.06 -58.89
C LYS A 591 -61.61 -4.38 -59.96
N ASP A 592 -61.87 -4.69 -61.23
CA ASP A 592 -61.11 -4.14 -62.37
C ASP A 592 -59.57 -4.34 -62.22
N GLY A 593 -59.17 -5.42 -61.52
CA GLY A 593 -57.77 -5.78 -61.23
C GLY A 593 -57.16 -5.17 -59.96
N ARG A 594 -57.89 -4.34 -59.21
CA ARG A 594 -57.41 -3.63 -58.00
C ARG A 594 -58.33 -3.76 -56.80
N VAL A 595 -57.81 -3.56 -55.60
CA VAL A 595 -58.64 -3.32 -54.40
C VAL A 595 -58.02 -2.30 -53.47
N ASP A 596 -58.85 -1.40 -52.93
CA ASP A 596 -58.47 -0.48 -51.85
C ASP A 596 -58.89 -1.06 -50.50
N VAL A 597 -57.94 -1.20 -49.58
CA VAL A 597 -58.16 -1.70 -48.22
C VAL A 597 -57.80 -0.63 -47.19
N LEU A 598 -58.73 -0.30 -46.31
CA LEU A 598 -58.51 0.59 -45.18
C LEU A 598 -57.97 -0.23 -43.99
N ALA A 599 -56.69 -0.07 -43.68
CA ALA A 599 -56.11 -0.52 -42.42
C ALA A 599 -56.33 0.54 -41.34
N THR A 600 -56.72 0.14 -40.13
CA THR A 600 -56.94 1.04 -38.99
C THR A 600 -56.36 0.46 -37.70
N ALA A 601 -55.58 1.27 -36.98
CA ALA A 601 -55.08 1.01 -35.63
C ALA A 601 -55.75 1.95 -34.61
N SER A 602 -56.10 1.39 -33.44
CA SER A 602 -56.59 2.12 -32.28
C SER A 602 -55.89 1.60 -31.01
N PHE A 603 -55.36 2.48 -30.18
CA PHE A 603 -54.67 2.12 -28.93
C PHE A 603 -55.66 1.92 -27.78
N SER A 604 -55.36 1.02 -26.83
CA SER A 604 -56.21 0.82 -25.65
C SER A 604 -56.05 1.88 -24.55
N SER A 605 -55.02 2.73 -24.65
CA SER A 605 -54.78 3.88 -23.77
C SER A 605 -54.93 5.21 -24.53
N PRO A 606 -55.54 6.26 -23.94
CA PRO A 606 -55.54 7.61 -24.50
C PRO A 606 -54.20 8.36 -24.30
N GLY A 607 -53.19 7.76 -23.65
CA GLY A 607 -51.85 8.34 -23.49
C GLY A 607 -51.67 9.36 -22.37
N ILE A 608 -52.73 9.67 -21.61
CA ILE A 608 -52.73 10.77 -20.63
C ILE A 608 -51.79 10.50 -19.44
N ALA A 609 -51.71 9.26 -18.95
CA ALA A 609 -50.83 8.93 -17.83
C ALA A 609 -49.35 8.94 -18.27
N GLU A 610 -49.12 8.49 -19.51
CA GLU A 610 -47.84 8.43 -20.19
C GLU A 610 -47.29 9.84 -20.44
N ALA A 611 -48.13 10.79 -20.87
CA ALA A 611 -47.77 12.20 -20.97
C ALA A 611 -47.35 12.79 -19.62
N VAL A 612 -48.09 12.50 -18.53
CA VAL A 612 -47.73 12.97 -17.17
C VAL A 612 -46.43 12.34 -16.65
N MET A 613 -46.08 11.12 -17.06
CA MET A 613 -44.78 10.52 -16.74
C MET A 613 -43.64 11.17 -17.54
N ILE A 614 -43.86 11.46 -18.83
CA ILE A 614 -42.90 12.16 -19.69
C ILE A 614 -42.64 13.60 -19.18
N ASP A 615 -43.68 14.34 -18.76
CA ASP A 615 -43.51 15.68 -18.18
C ASP A 615 -42.69 15.65 -16.87
N LYS A 616 -42.93 14.68 -15.99
CA LYS A 616 -42.11 14.47 -14.78
C LYS A 616 -40.66 14.15 -15.11
N TYR A 617 -40.44 13.31 -16.13
CA TYR A 617 -39.11 12.97 -16.59
C TYR A 617 -38.36 14.19 -17.16
N ILE A 618 -39.02 14.98 -18.01
CA ILE A 618 -38.48 16.25 -18.54
C ILE A 618 -38.15 17.23 -17.39
N ALA A 619 -39.00 17.31 -16.36
CA ALA A 619 -38.74 18.15 -15.18
C ALA A 619 -37.54 17.67 -14.36
N ALA A 620 -37.40 16.36 -14.13
CA ALA A 620 -36.25 15.77 -13.44
C ALA A 620 -34.95 16.00 -14.21
N LEU A 621 -34.95 15.79 -15.53
CA LEU A 621 -33.81 16.09 -16.39
C LEU A 621 -33.41 17.57 -16.37
N ARG A 622 -34.38 18.49 -16.40
CA ARG A 622 -34.09 19.93 -16.30
C ARG A 622 -33.46 20.30 -14.96
N ALA A 623 -33.92 19.69 -13.85
CA ALA A 623 -33.33 19.89 -12.53
C ALA A 623 -31.89 19.36 -12.40
N LEU A 624 -31.44 18.46 -13.29
CA LEU A 624 -30.03 18.07 -13.35
C LEU A 624 -29.12 19.17 -13.94
N GLY A 625 -29.66 20.21 -14.60
CA GLY A 625 -28.86 21.31 -15.16
C GLY A 625 -28.27 22.28 -14.13
N GLY A 626 -28.78 22.28 -12.90
CA GLY A 626 -28.47 23.32 -11.91
C GLY A 626 -29.04 24.68 -12.30
N ASP A 627 -28.52 25.74 -11.67
CA ASP A 627 -28.84 27.13 -12.05
C ASP A 627 -28.12 27.57 -13.36
N GLU A 628 -27.04 26.87 -13.74
CA GLU A 628 -26.07 27.38 -14.72
C GLU A 628 -26.07 26.67 -16.10
N HIS A 629 -26.52 25.41 -16.20
CA HIS A 629 -26.50 24.66 -17.46
C HIS A 629 -27.90 24.28 -17.95
N LEU A 630 -28.13 24.41 -19.26
CA LEU A 630 -29.36 23.91 -19.89
C LEU A 630 -29.27 22.39 -20.12
N VAL A 631 -30.27 21.65 -19.62
CA VAL A 631 -30.60 20.30 -20.09
C VAL A 631 -31.82 20.41 -20.99
N ALA A 632 -31.59 20.47 -22.30
CA ALA A 632 -32.63 20.46 -23.31
C ALA A 632 -33.03 19.01 -23.61
N VAL A 633 -34.32 18.71 -23.52
CA VAL A 633 -34.89 17.39 -23.77
C VAL A 633 -35.78 17.48 -25.01
N SER A 634 -35.47 16.69 -26.03
CA SER A 634 -36.32 16.51 -27.21
C SER A 634 -37.13 15.23 -27.05
N VAL A 635 -38.44 15.30 -27.29
CA VAL A 635 -39.32 14.13 -27.30
C VAL A 635 -40.16 14.21 -28.57
N GLN A 636 -39.92 13.29 -29.49
CA GLN A 636 -40.55 13.25 -30.81
C GLN A 636 -41.19 11.89 -31.04
N HIS A 637 -42.38 11.85 -31.66
CA HIS A 637 -43.01 10.60 -32.06
C HIS A 637 -43.37 10.60 -33.54
N SER A 638 -43.25 9.44 -34.20
CA SER A 638 -43.67 9.28 -35.60
C SER A 638 -44.50 8.03 -35.83
N TYR A 639 -45.38 8.11 -36.82
CA TYR A 639 -46.24 7.05 -37.30
C TYR A 639 -45.94 6.80 -38.77
N ARG A 640 -45.30 5.66 -39.05
CA ARG A 640 -44.83 5.29 -40.39
C ARG A 640 -45.66 4.14 -40.93
N TRP A 641 -46.24 4.30 -42.10
CA TRP A 641 -47.00 3.24 -42.77
C TRP A 641 -46.20 2.66 -43.93
N SER A 642 -46.16 1.35 -44.02
CA SER A 642 -45.51 0.60 -45.11
C SER A 642 -46.44 -0.47 -45.69
N LYS A 643 -46.23 -0.80 -46.97
CA LYS A 643 -46.95 -1.78 -47.77
C LYS A 643 -45.92 -2.68 -48.45
N ASP A 644 -46.02 -3.99 -48.29
CA ASP A 644 -45.16 -4.99 -48.94
C ASP A 644 -43.66 -4.63 -48.86
N GLY A 645 -43.22 -4.23 -47.65
CA GLY A 645 -41.84 -3.82 -47.34
C GLY A 645 -41.46 -2.38 -47.70
N SER A 646 -42.28 -1.62 -48.45
CA SER A 646 -42.00 -0.25 -48.88
C SER A 646 -42.72 0.80 -48.02
N GLU A 647 -42.07 1.90 -47.63
CA GLU A 647 -42.72 2.99 -46.89
C GLU A 647 -43.66 3.83 -47.79
N VAL A 648 -44.83 4.21 -47.28
CA VAL A 648 -45.95 4.82 -48.01
C VAL A 648 -46.42 6.15 -47.38
N SER A 649 -46.17 6.37 -46.09
CA SER A 649 -46.32 7.69 -45.45
C SER A 649 -45.60 7.78 -44.11
N PHE A 650 -45.18 8.99 -43.79
CA PHE A 650 -44.43 9.35 -42.60
C PHE A 650 -45.09 10.59 -41.96
N ASP A 651 -45.66 10.42 -40.76
CA ASP A 651 -46.11 11.52 -39.91
C ASP A 651 -45.14 11.64 -38.73
N GLU A 652 -44.51 12.79 -38.50
CA GLU A 652 -43.69 13.10 -37.33
C GLU A 652 -44.30 14.29 -36.56
N GLU A 653 -44.35 14.18 -35.24
CA GLU A 653 -44.88 15.20 -34.33
C GLU A 653 -43.98 15.36 -33.10
N ASP A 654 -43.68 16.59 -32.72
CA ASP A 654 -43.09 16.90 -31.42
C ASP A 654 -44.12 16.66 -30.30
N PHE A 655 -43.68 16.02 -29.21
CA PHE A 655 -44.55 15.76 -28.06
C PHE A 655 -45.05 17.06 -27.43
N SER A 656 -46.32 17.07 -27.03
CA SER A 656 -46.84 18.08 -26.11
C SER A 656 -47.89 17.45 -25.18
N PRO A 657 -48.04 17.92 -23.93
CA PRO A 657 -49.04 17.37 -23.00
C PRO A 657 -50.49 17.52 -23.49
N GLY A 658 -50.75 18.52 -24.34
CA GLY A 658 -52.04 18.71 -25.02
C GLY A 658 -52.27 17.77 -26.22
N ARG A 659 -51.24 17.04 -26.66
CA ARG A 659 -51.31 15.98 -27.67
C ARG A 659 -50.56 14.73 -27.16
N PRO A 660 -51.14 13.98 -26.20
CA PRO A 660 -50.55 12.72 -25.74
C PRO A 660 -50.30 11.77 -26.92
N ILE A 661 -49.21 11.01 -26.84
CA ILE A 661 -48.70 10.13 -27.90
C ILE A 661 -49.81 9.33 -28.62
N PHE A 662 -50.68 8.68 -27.85
CA PHE A 662 -51.73 7.79 -28.36
C PHE A 662 -53.07 8.49 -28.65
N ASN A 663 -53.17 9.82 -28.49
CA ASN A 663 -54.40 10.60 -28.67
C ASN A 663 -54.76 10.87 -30.15
N ARG A 664 -54.57 9.87 -31.01
CA ARG A 664 -55.04 9.87 -32.40
C ARG A 664 -56.15 8.82 -32.52
N ASN A 665 -57.40 9.25 -32.34
CA ASN A 665 -58.60 8.39 -32.15
C ASN A 665 -58.81 7.30 -33.22
N ASN A 666 -58.29 7.47 -34.43
CA ASN A 666 -58.03 6.38 -35.38
C ASN A 666 -56.77 6.73 -36.19
N LEU A 667 -55.77 5.85 -36.19
CA LEU A 667 -54.71 5.86 -37.20
C LEU A 667 -55.16 4.98 -38.35
N SER A 668 -55.53 5.56 -39.48
CA SER A 668 -56.05 4.81 -40.63
C SER A 668 -55.34 5.16 -41.93
N ARG A 669 -55.02 4.15 -42.76
CA ARG A 669 -54.41 4.31 -44.07
C ARG A 669 -55.09 3.40 -45.08
N THR A 670 -55.46 3.94 -46.24
CA THR A 670 -55.91 3.15 -47.38
C THR A 670 -54.70 2.70 -48.20
N PHE A 671 -54.70 1.44 -48.59
CA PHE A 671 -53.68 0.82 -49.44
C PHE A 671 -54.34 0.18 -50.67
N THR A 672 -53.81 0.46 -51.86
CA THR A 672 -54.26 -0.17 -53.10
C THR A 672 -53.39 -1.39 -53.43
N PHE A 673 -54.02 -2.52 -53.69
CA PHE A 673 -53.40 -3.80 -54.04
C PHE A 673 -53.80 -4.26 -55.45
N GLU A 674 -52.96 -5.11 -56.05
CA GLU A 674 -53.11 -5.71 -57.39
C GLU A 674 -52.71 -7.18 -57.30
N GLY A 675 -53.53 -8.08 -57.83
CA GLY A 675 -53.31 -9.54 -57.72
C GLY A 675 -54.04 -10.20 -56.53
N GLU A 676 -54.03 -11.53 -56.51
CA GLU A 676 -54.68 -12.37 -55.48
C GLU A 676 -53.64 -12.99 -54.51
N GLU A 677 -52.46 -12.39 -54.40
CA GLU A 677 -51.40 -12.83 -53.50
C GLU A 677 -51.59 -12.26 -52.07
N PRO A 678 -51.10 -12.94 -51.02
CA PRO A 678 -51.20 -12.42 -49.66
C PRO A 678 -50.37 -11.15 -49.50
N HIS A 679 -51.02 -10.05 -49.11
CA HIS A 679 -50.37 -8.75 -48.97
C HIS A 679 -50.17 -8.36 -47.50
N THR A 680 -49.18 -7.50 -47.26
CA THR A 680 -48.83 -7.02 -45.92
C THR A 680 -48.86 -5.50 -45.86
N ALA A 681 -49.53 -4.98 -44.83
CA ALA A 681 -49.36 -3.59 -44.41
C ALA A 681 -48.80 -3.54 -42.99
N LYS A 682 -48.04 -2.49 -42.67
CA LYS A 682 -47.38 -2.37 -41.37
C LYS A 682 -47.31 -0.92 -40.92
N LEU A 683 -47.83 -0.66 -39.72
CA LEU A 683 -47.63 0.59 -38.99
C LEU A 683 -46.43 0.42 -38.06
N THR A 684 -45.38 1.22 -38.26
CA THR A 684 -44.27 1.33 -37.31
C THR A 684 -44.44 2.64 -36.55
N TYR A 685 -44.74 2.53 -35.25
CA TYR A 685 -44.72 3.65 -34.31
C TYR A 685 -43.29 3.80 -33.76
N VAL A 686 -42.78 5.03 -33.71
CA VAL A 686 -41.45 5.35 -33.16
C VAL A 686 -41.56 6.48 -32.14
N LEU A 687 -40.80 6.38 -31.05
CA LEU A 687 -40.59 7.44 -30.06
C LEU A 687 -39.08 7.66 -29.90
N SER A 688 -38.64 8.90 -30.07
CA SER A 688 -37.30 9.37 -29.75
C SER A 688 -37.37 10.27 -28.51
N ILE A 689 -36.51 9.98 -27.53
CA ILE A 689 -36.22 10.81 -26.37
C ILE A 689 -34.71 11.06 -26.41
N ASP A 690 -34.31 12.28 -26.76
CA ASP A 690 -32.91 12.70 -26.83
C ASP A 690 -32.62 13.90 -25.91
N ILE A 691 -31.36 14.02 -25.47
CA ILE A 691 -30.90 15.07 -24.54
C ILE A 691 -29.71 15.81 -25.15
N THR A 692 -29.81 17.14 -25.17
CA THR A 692 -28.70 18.06 -25.46
C THR A 692 -28.38 18.84 -24.20
N THR A 693 -27.14 18.75 -23.73
CA THR A 693 -26.68 19.44 -22.51
C THR A 693 -25.19 19.75 -22.56
N VAL A 694 -24.77 20.65 -21.67
CA VAL A 694 -23.37 21.01 -21.38
C VAL A 694 -23.01 20.79 -19.91
N ALA A 695 -23.80 19.98 -19.18
CA ALA A 695 -23.45 19.49 -17.85
C ALA A 695 -22.78 18.11 -17.98
N ASP A 696 -21.51 18.00 -17.57
CA ASP A 696 -20.66 16.83 -17.83
C ASP A 696 -21.20 15.51 -17.27
N ASP A 697 -21.83 15.53 -16.08
CA ASP A 697 -22.37 14.30 -15.45
C ASP A 697 -23.64 13.80 -16.15
N VAL A 698 -24.51 14.72 -16.58
CA VAL A 698 -25.68 14.41 -17.42
C VAL A 698 -25.26 13.95 -18.82
N PHE A 699 -24.21 14.54 -19.39
CA PHE A 699 -23.65 14.12 -20.67
C PHE A 699 -23.04 12.71 -20.58
N ALA A 700 -22.26 12.42 -19.54
CA ALA A 700 -21.72 11.08 -19.28
C ALA A 700 -22.82 10.03 -19.02
N ALA A 701 -23.99 10.45 -18.53
CA ALA A 701 -25.15 9.59 -18.32
C ALA A 701 -26.10 9.48 -19.54
N LYS A 702 -25.82 10.16 -20.66
CA LYS A 702 -26.76 10.30 -21.80
C LYS A 702 -27.31 8.96 -22.33
N ASP A 703 -26.50 7.91 -22.40
CA ASP A 703 -26.91 6.59 -22.90
C ASP A 703 -27.95 5.89 -22.00
N TYR A 704 -28.03 6.26 -20.72
CA TYR A 704 -29.04 5.76 -19.76
C TYR A 704 -30.30 6.64 -19.71
N LEU A 705 -30.19 7.89 -20.19
CA LEU A 705 -31.22 8.92 -20.13
C LEU A 705 -31.89 9.19 -21.50
N THR A 706 -31.51 8.47 -22.55
CA THR A 706 -32.10 8.58 -23.89
C THR A 706 -32.78 7.28 -24.30
N ARG A 707 -33.77 7.37 -25.19
CA ARG A 707 -34.55 6.21 -25.64
C ARG A 707 -34.98 6.37 -27.08
N ASN A 708 -34.62 5.39 -27.90
CA ASN A 708 -35.24 5.18 -29.21
C ASN A 708 -36.06 3.90 -29.12
N TYR A 709 -37.38 4.04 -29.16
CA TYR A 709 -38.35 2.95 -29.12
C TYR A 709 -39.04 2.84 -30.48
N ALA A 710 -39.17 1.62 -31.00
CA ALA A 710 -39.93 1.34 -32.22
C ALA A 710 -40.81 0.11 -32.01
N ARG A 711 -42.09 0.21 -32.38
CA ARG A 711 -43.07 -0.88 -32.32
C ARG A 711 -43.70 -1.10 -33.68
N GLU A 712 -43.59 -2.32 -34.17
CA GLU A 712 -44.17 -2.72 -35.44
C GLU A 712 -45.54 -3.38 -35.22
N ILE A 713 -46.53 -2.94 -36.00
CA ILE A 713 -47.94 -3.33 -35.90
C ILE A 713 -48.32 -3.87 -37.29
N PRO A 714 -48.21 -5.19 -37.53
CA PRO A 714 -48.51 -5.80 -38.82
C PRO A 714 -50.00 -6.01 -39.03
N PHE A 715 -50.41 -5.94 -40.30
CA PHE A 715 -51.73 -6.23 -40.84
C PHE A 715 -51.55 -7.22 -42.00
N GLU A 716 -52.07 -8.44 -41.81
CA GLU A 716 -52.24 -9.39 -42.91
C GLU A 716 -53.49 -8.99 -43.70
N ILE A 717 -53.42 -8.99 -45.04
CA ILE A 717 -54.53 -8.55 -45.91
C ILE A 717 -54.84 -9.65 -46.93
N SER A 718 -56.04 -10.24 -46.80
CA SER A 718 -56.49 -11.33 -47.67
C SER A 718 -57.16 -10.76 -48.92
N VAL A 719 -56.50 -10.81 -50.08
CA VAL A 719 -57.10 -10.41 -51.36
C VAL A 719 -57.62 -11.62 -52.14
N ILE A 720 -58.82 -11.52 -52.71
CA ILE A 720 -59.48 -12.58 -53.49
C ILE A 720 -60.07 -12.02 -54.79
N GLY A 721 -60.09 -12.83 -55.85
CA GLY A 721 -60.70 -12.48 -57.14
C GLY A 721 -62.24 -12.39 -57.10
N ASP A 722 -62.83 -11.65 -58.05
CA ASP A 722 -64.29 -11.52 -58.20
C ASP A 722 -64.91 -12.73 -58.91
N ALA A 723 -64.57 -13.93 -58.44
CA ALA A 723 -65.12 -15.18 -58.95
C ALA A 723 -66.59 -15.31 -58.57
N THR A 724 -67.48 -15.07 -59.54
CA THR A 724 -68.93 -15.27 -59.37
C THR A 724 -69.21 -16.69 -58.86
N PRO A 725 -69.94 -16.86 -57.74
CA PRO A 725 -70.20 -18.20 -57.19
C PRO A 725 -71.01 -19.02 -58.20
N THR A 726 -70.38 -20.06 -58.75
CA THR A 726 -71.04 -20.99 -59.67
C THR A 726 -72.17 -21.70 -58.90
N PRO A 727 -73.41 -21.74 -59.42
CA PRO A 727 -74.56 -22.21 -58.65
C PRO A 727 -74.41 -23.69 -58.27
N THR A 728 -74.33 -23.95 -56.97
CA THR A 728 -74.25 -25.31 -56.41
C THR A 728 -75.49 -26.12 -56.80
N PRO A 729 -75.36 -27.30 -57.42
CA PRO A 729 -76.51 -28.10 -57.83
C PRO A 729 -77.28 -28.62 -56.61
N THR A 730 -78.61 -28.50 -56.66
CA THR A 730 -79.51 -28.92 -55.58
C THR A 730 -79.44 -30.43 -55.33
N PRO A 731 -79.04 -30.91 -54.13
CA PRO A 731 -79.03 -32.33 -53.82
C PRO A 731 -80.46 -32.87 -53.64
N THR A 732 -80.77 -33.99 -54.31
CA THR A 732 -82.05 -34.70 -54.18
C THR A 732 -82.16 -35.37 -52.80
N GLN A 733 -83.29 -35.23 -52.12
CA GLN A 733 -83.54 -35.88 -50.82
C GLN A 733 -83.77 -37.39 -50.95
N PRO A 734 -83.08 -38.23 -50.15
CA PRO A 734 -83.53 -39.58 -49.80
C PRO A 734 -84.65 -39.54 -48.73
N PRO A 735 -85.45 -40.60 -48.58
CA PRO A 735 -86.69 -40.58 -47.78
C PRO A 735 -86.48 -40.61 -46.25
N THR A 736 -87.45 -40.04 -45.54
CA THR A 736 -87.55 -40.01 -44.08
C THR A 736 -87.66 -41.40 -43.45
N ALA A 737 -86.94 -41.62 -42.34
CA ALA A 737 -87.12 -42.77 -41.45
C ALA A 737 -87.65 -42.32 -40.07
N THR A 738 -88.61 -43.08 -39.54
CA THR A 738 -89.33 -42.86 -38.27
C THR A 738 -88.49 -43.36 -37.07
N PRO A 739 -88.58 -42.78 -35.85
CA PRO A 739 -87.52 -42.90 -34.85
C PRO A 739 -87.46 -44.22 -34.09
N THR A 740 -86.37 -44.43 -33.35
CA THR A 740 -86.18 -45.53 -32.38
C THR A 740 -85.56 -44.98 -31.08
N ALA A 741 -85.82 -45.65 -29.96
CA ALA A 741 -85.73 -45.07 -28.61
C ALA A 741 -84.33 -45.01 -27.99
N SER A 742 -84.22 -44.19 -26.94
CA SER A 742 -83.10 -44.15 -25.98
C SER A 742 -83.00 -45.44 -25.16
N PRO A 743 -81.78 -45.80 -24.72
CA PRO A 743 -81.56 -46.35 -23.38
C PRO A 743 -80.86 -45.33 -22.45
N THR A 744 -81.06 -45.48 -21.15
CA THR A 744 -80.65 -44.49 -20.12
C THR A 744 -79.56 -45.05 -19.19
N ALA A 745 -78.50 -44.23 -18.98
CA ALA A 745 -77.55 -44.18 -17.85
C ALA A 745 -76.76 -45.43 -17.39
N LYS A 746 -75.50 -45.21 -17.00
CA LYS A 746 -75.04 -45.41 -15.61
C LYS A 746 -73.80 -44.55 -15.28
N PRO A 747 -73.65 -43.96 -14.07
CA PRO A 747 -72.53 -43.07 -13.75
C PRO A 747 -71.42 -43.69 -12.88
N THR A 748 -70.16 -43.31 -13.15
CA THR A 748 -69.01 -43.30 -12.24
C THR A 748 -67.93 -42.37 -12.83
N GLY A 749 -67.09 -41.67 -12.07
CA GLY A 749 -66.99 -41.55 -10.61
C GLY A 749 -66.17 -40.31 -10.20
N SER A 750 -66.09 -40.05 -8.89
CA SER A 750 -65.40 -38.86 -8.34
C SER A 750 -63.87 -38.96 -8.43
N ALA A 751 -63.20 -37.82 -8.66
CA ALA A 751 -61.78 -37.62 -8.38
C ALA A 751 -61.58 -36.28 -7.67
N THR A 752 -60.78 -36.29 -6.60
CA THR A 752 -60.57 -35.16 -5.65
C THR A 752 -59.64 -34.08 -6.22
N PRO A 753 -59.85 -32.78 -5.95
CA PRO A 753 -58.96 -31.72 -6.43
C PRO A 753 -57.57 -31.78 -5.78
N THR A 754 -56.53 -32.02 -6.60
CA THR A 754 -55.13 -32.02 -6.15
C THR A 754 -54.62 -30.59 -5.95
N LYS A 755 -54.53 -30.19 -4.68
CA LYS A 755 -53.94 -28.93 -4.19
C LYS A 755 -52.61 -28.59 -4.90
N PRO A 756 -52.45 -27.39 -5.51
CA PRO A 756 -51.18 -26.99 -6.10
C PRO A 756 -50.09 -26.85 -5.03
N LYS A 757 -48.90 -27.35 -5.37
CA LYS A 757 -47.70 -27.33 -4.53
C LYS A 757 -47.10 -25.92 -4.49
N PRO A 758 -46.92 -25.28 -3.32
CA PRO A 758 -46.17 -24.03 -3.25
C PRO A 758 -44.69 -24.28 -3.57
N SER A 759 -44.15 -23.50 -4.50
CA SER A 759 -42.70 -23.34 -4.67
C SER A 759 -42.20 -22.28 -3.68
N PRO A 760 -40.95 -22.33 -3.19
CA PRO A 760 -40.55 -21.52 -2.04
C PRO A 760 -40.39 -20.04 -2.40
N THR A 761 -41.05 -19.17 -1.63
CA THR A 761 -40.74 -17.75 -1.56
C THR A 761 -39.35 -17.59 -0.96
N ALA A 762 -38.42 -16.95 -1.68
CA ALA A 762 -37.17 -16.49 -1.10
C ALA A 762 -37.48 -15.39 -0.07
N ALA A 763 -37.12 -15.64 1.20
CA ALA A 763 -37.27 -14.65 2.25
C ALA A 763 -36.26 -13.49 2.07
N ALA A 764 -36.62 -12.31 2.55
CA ALA A 764 -35.73 -11.14 2.56
C ALA A 764 -34.52 -11.36 3.49
N GLY A 765 -33.51 -10.50 3.35
CA GLY A 765 -32.23 -10.59 4.06
C GLY A 765 -32.29 -10.43 5.58
N PRO A 766 -31.15 -10.61 6.26
CA PRO A 766 -31.08 -10.71 7.72
C PRO A 766 -31.37 -9.38 8.42
N THR A 767 -31.95 -9.49 9.62
CA THR A 767 -31.99 -8.41 10.61
C THR A 767 -30.58 -7.97 11.00
N GLY A 768 -30.36 -6.66 11.09
CA GLY A 768 -29.13 -6.10 11.65
C GLY A 768 -28.94 -6.40 13.14
N PRO A 769 -27.74 -6.16 13.70
CA PRO A 769 -27.41 -6.46 15.09
C PRO A 769 -28.23 -5.62 16.07
N THR A 770 -28.58 -6.23 17.21
CA THR A 770 -29.33 -5.55 18.29
C THR A 770 -28.45 -4.59 19.08
N GLU A 771 -29.09 -3.58 19.67
CA GLU A 771 -28.49 -2.44 20.42
C GLU A 771 -27.55 -2.82 21.59
N ALA A 772 -27.48 -4.11 21.97
CA ALA A 772 -26.54 -4.63 22.96
C ALA A 772 -25.09 -4.77 22.44
N GLU A 773 -24.85 -4.94 21.14
CA GLU A 773 -23.50 -5.13 20.58
C GLU A 773 -22.73 -3.82 20.34
N LEU A 774 -23.40 -2.67 20.42
CA LEU A 774 -22.82 -1.34 20.17
C LEU A 774 -22.15 -0.67 21.40
N LYS A 775 -21.84 -1.46 22.45
CA LYS A 775 -21.17 -1.00 23.69
C LYS A 775 -19.92 -1.81 24.10
N ALA A 776 -19.32 -2.52 23.15
CA ALA A 776 -18.11 -3.34 23.38
C ALA A 776 -17.06 -3.21 22.25
N ARG A 777 -16.88 -2.00 21.73
CA ARG A 777 -15.76 -1.57 20.87
C ARG A 777 -15.35 -0.15 21.22
#